data_AF-A0A498JRZ5-F1
#
_entry.id   AF-A0A498JRZ5-F1
#
_cell.length_a   1.000
_cell.length_b   1.000
_cell.length_c   1.000
_cell.angle_alpha   90.00
_cell.angle_beta   90.00
_cell.angle_gamma   90.00
#
_symmetry.space_group_name_H-M   'P 1'
#
loop_
_entity.id
_entity.type
_entity.pdbx_description
1 polymer ?
#
loop_
_entity_poly.entity_id
_entity_poly.type
_entity_poly.pdbx_seq_one_letter_code
_entity_poly.pdbx_strand_id
1 'polypeptide(L)'
;MESFCSFLSLKAAFLLIFLVNSSAGHQHYRNKEGGDGVQPLSKILIHKTVNAIHEKASVHASPLLLGTTGKDYEWVTVTVVSPNPSANDWLGVFSPAKFNASSCPFTEDYYEPYLCTAPIKYKYANHSNANYNKTGKNTLYFRLINQRSDFAFALFSGGLSSPKLVAISNAIVFANPKAPLYPRLALGKHWDEMTVTWTSGYDISEAVPFVEWGFAGEAQTRSPAGTLTFPRGSMCDEPARTVGWRDPGFFHTSFLKNLWPNSKYTYKLGHRLNTGSYIWSKTYNFTSSPYPGQDSLQKVIIFGDMGKAERDGSNEYADYQPGALLTTDALIKDLDNIDIVFHIGDMPYANGYISQWDQFTSQVEPIASAVPYMVASGNHERTTPNTGGFYDVNDSGGECGVPAETMFFFPAENRAKYQTDYGMFHFCIADTEHDWREGSEQYRFIEKCLAAADRNKQPWLIFAAHRVLGYSSNSWYGQEGQFSEPMGRDDMQKLWQRYKVDIAFFGHVHNYERICPIYQNQCVNSEISHYSGTVNGTIHVVVGGGGSHLSAFSTLKTVWSVYQDLDFGYTKLTAFNHSSLLFEYMKSSDGKVYDSFTISRDYRDVLACVHDGCEPTTLATFQLFAILVILGLTNLGGAAAGGGGFGEQPLSKIAIEKATLNLSCTASINASPLVLGLQGEDTEWVTVKLENHTPTEDDWVGVFSPARFNASMCLPVNAPKEQTPYICTAPIKYKYATDSNANYTKTGKATLKFQLINQRADFSFALFTGGLLNPKLVAVSNFITFSNPKAPVYPRLAQGKSWNEMTVTWTSGYDINEAVPFVEWGVEGQTRKRSGAGTLTFDRSMMCGAPAKTVGWRDPGFIHTSFLKDLWPNIEQFYRMGHRLSNGTIIWSKKYIFRSSPYPGQDSLQRVIMFGDMGKGERDGSNEYSNYQPGALNTTDQIIRDLKNIDIVFHIGDLSYANGYISQWDQFTAQVEPIASTVPYMVGSGNHERDWPDSGSFYDKVDSGGECGVLAETMFYVPAENRAKYKTDYGMFRFCIADTEHDWREGSEQYKFIENCLATVDRQKQPWLIFAAHRVLGYSSDYWYGQEGSFEEPMGRESLQRLWQKYKVDIAFYGHVHNYERSCPVYQSQCVTSEKSHYSGAVKGTIHVVVGGAGSHLSDFSQVTPNWSIFRDYDYGFVKMTAFNHTSLLFEYKKSSDGNVYDSFTISRDYTDVLACVHDSCEATTAAS
;
A
#
# COMPACT_ATOMS: atom_id res chain seq x y z
N MET A 1 -22.12 -31.04 38.87
CA MET A 1 -23.45 -30.40 38.76
C MET A 1 -23.37 -29.43 37.61
N GLU A 2 -24.23 -29.45 36.60
CA GLU A 2 -25.21 -30.45 36.10
C GLU A 2 -25.45 -30.07 34.62
N SER A 3 -25.53 -31.00 33.66
CA SER A 3 -26.66 -31.92 33.37
C SER A 3 -28.01 -31.20 33.15
N PHE A 4 -28.79 -31.47 32.09
CA PHE A 4 -28.59 -32.41 30.97
C PHE A 4 -29.65 -32.17 29.85
N CYS A 5 -29.36 -32.57 28.60
CA CYS A 5 -30.37 -32.80 27.52
C CYS A 5 -31.27 -31.58 27.13
N SER A 6 -32.18 -31.59 26.14
CA SER A 6 -32.78 -32.57 25.20
C SER A 6 -33.49 -31.77 24.07
N PHE A 7 -33.84 -32.20 22.84
CA PHE A 7 -33.63 -33.40 22.00
C PHE A 7 -34.36 -33.14 20.63
N LEU A 8 -34.07 -33.91 19.56
CA LEU A 8 -35.01 -34.32 18.46
C LEU A 8 -35.65 -33.20 17.56
N SER A 9 -36.18 -33.42 16.33
CA SER A 9 -36.00 -34.42 15.24
C SER A 9 -36.62 -33.82 13.93
N LEU A 10 -36.05 -33.92 12.71
CA LEU A 10 -36.04 -35.07 11.76
C LEU A 10 -37.28 -35.14 10.81
N LYS A 11 -37.06 -35.49 9.51
CA LYS A 11 -38.05 -35.80 8.41
C LYS A 11 -38.89 -34.60 7.87
N ALA A 12 -39.60 -34.62 6.73
CA ALA A 12 -39.58 -35.28 5.38
C ALA A 12 -40.93 -34.92 4.66
N ALA A 13 -41.23 -35.03 3.35
CA ALA A 13 -40.56 -35.04 2.03
C ALA A 13 -41.73 -34.96 0.97
N PHE A 14 -41.85 -35.51 -0.27
CA PHE A 14 -41.04 -36.35 -1.17
C PHE A 14 -41.74 -36.50 -2.58
N LEU A 15 -41.00 -36.54 -3.72
CA LEU A 15 -41.39 -37.18 -5.03
C LEU A 15 -42.56 -36.54 -5.85
N LEU A 16 -42.97 -36.91 -7.10
CA LEU A 16 -42.62 -37.94 -8.14
C LEU A 16 -43.19 -37.46 -9.54
N ILE A 17 -42.53 -37.50 -10.73
CA ILE A 17 -42.24 -38.59 -11.73
C ILE A 17 -43.45 -39.02 -12.63
N PHE A 18 -43.35 -39.36 -13.95
CA PHE A 18 -43.04 -40.72 -14.50
C PHE A 18 -42.99 -40.84 -16.07
N LEU A 19 -42.10 -41.74 -16.58
CA LEU A 19 -42.18 -42.68 -17.75
C LEU A 19 -42.23 -42.21 -19.24
N VAL A 20 -41.89 -43.02 -20.28
CA VAL A 20 -40.86 -44.11 -20.51
C VAL A 20 -40.87 -44.61 -21.99
N ASN A 21 -39.97 -45.55 -22.36
CA ASN A 21 -39.90 -46.39 -23.59
C ASN A 21 -39.42 -45.72 -24.91
N SER A 22 -38.41 -46.23 -25.64
CA SER A 22 -38.20 -47.50 -26.40
C SER A 22 -38.75 -47.44 -27.85
N SER A 23 -38.19 -48.04 -28.91
CA SER A 23 -37.29 -49.21 -29.02
C SER A 23 -36.71 -49.40 -30.45
N ALA A 24 -35.67 -50.25 -30.56
CA ALA A 24 -35.27 -51.04 -31.75
C ALA A 24 -34.64 -50.30 -32.98
N GLY A 25 -33.84 -50.97 -33.83
CA GLY A 25 -33.54 -52.42 -33.90
C GLY A 25 -32.15 -52.80 -34.41
N HIS A 26 -31.73 -54.04 -34.10
CA HIS A 26 -30.48 -54.67 -34.53
C HIS A 26 -30.57 -55.35 -35.91
N GLN A 27 -29.42 -55.70 -36.51
CA GLN A 27 -28.95 -57.06 -36.89
C GLN A 27 -27.60 -56.96 -37.65
N HIS A 28 -26.62 -57.87 -37.60
CA HIS A 28 -26.36 -59.02 -36.72
C HIS A 28 -24.84 -59.38 -36.71
N TYR A 29 -24.24 -59.59 -35.53
CA TYR A 29 -23.30 -60.68 -35.15
C TYR A 29 -22.28 -61.26 -36.17
N ARG A 30 -21.00 -61.48 -35.82
CA ARG A 30 -20.58 -62.47 -34.79
C ARG A 30 -19.18 -62.23 -34.19
N ASN A 31 -19.08 -62.48 -32.88
CA ASN A 31 -18.02 -63.14 -32.07
C ASN A 31 -16.54 -62.97 -32.53
N LYS A 32 -15.63 -62.55 -31.63
CA LYS A 32 -15.31 -63.24 -30.36
C LYS A 32 -15.00 -62.30 -29.18
N GLU A 33 -15.17 -62.84 -27.98
CA GLU A 33 -14.71 -62.26 -26.72
C GLU A 33 -13.21 -62.49 -26.51
N GLY A 34 -12.59 -61.59 -25.74
CA GLY A 34 -11.17 -61.63 -25.35
C GLY A 34 -10.86 -60.43 -24.44
N GLY A 35 -11.22 -60.53 -23.17
CA GLY A 35 -11.01 -59.46 -22.20
C GLY A 35 -9.67 -59.61 -21.48
N ASP A 36 -8.68 -58.81 -21.89
CA ASP A 36 -7.39 -58.75 -21.18
C ASP A 36 -7.48 -57.78 -19.99
N GLY A 37 -7.58 -58.35 -18.79
CA GLY A 37 -7.43 -57.61 -17.54
C GLY A 37 -5.96 -57.22 -17.33
N VAL A 38 -5.68 -55.91 -17.30
CA VAL A 38 -4.33 -55.39 -17.02
C VAL A 38 -3.91 -55.78 -15.61
N GLN A 39 -2.97 -56.73 -15.50
CA GLN A 39 -2.49 -57.22 -14.20
C GLN A 39 -1.62 -56.17 -13.47
N PRO A 40 -1.85 -55.90 -12.17
CA PRO A 40 -1.02 -54.97 -11.38
C PRO A 40 0.41 -55.43 -11.05
N LEU A 41 1.04 -56.31 -11.85
CA LEU A 41 2.28 -57.02 -11.50
C LEU A 41 3.33 -57.15 -12.63
N SER A 42 3.16 -56.48 -13.77
CA SER A 42 3.99 -56.71 -14.97
C SER A 42 5.39 -56.06 -14.98
N LYS A 43 5.82 -55.38 -13.91
CA LYS A 43 7.21 -54.93 -13.71
C LYS A 43 7.74 -55.30 -12.33
N ILE A 44 8.21 -56.54 -12.17
CA ILE A 44 9.05 -56.92 -11.02
C ILE A 44 10.46 -56.38 -11.26
N LEU A 45 10.75 -55.18 -10.75
CA LEU A 45 12.12 -54.69 -10.63
C LEU A 45 12.84 -55.51 -9.54
N ILE A 46 13.80 -56.34 -9.96
CA ILE A 46 14.65 -57.10 -9.03
C ILE A 46 15.71 -56.13 -8.48
N HIS A 47 15.32 -55.38 -7.44
CA HIS A 47 16.21 -54.49 -6.72
C HIS A 47 17.39 -55.27 -6.11
N LYS A 48 18.58 -55.03 -6.64
CA LYS A 48 19.80 -55.75 -6.24
C LYS A 48 20.54 -55.00 -5.14
N THR A 49 20.29 -55.36 -3.88
CA THR A 49 21.10 -54.89 -2.75
C THR A 49 22.47 -55.56 -2.81
N VAL A 50 23.54 -54.82 -3.13
CA VAL A 50 24.91 -55.35 -3.17
C VAL A 50 25.54 -55.19 -1.78
N ASN A 51 25.19 -56.10 -0.87
CA ASN A 51 25.74 -56.09 0.48
C ASN A 51 27.22 -56.51 0.49
N ALA A 52 28.04 -55.70 1.16
CA ALA A 52 29.43 -56.00 1.54
C ALA A 52 29.55 -56.05 3.08
N ILE A 53 28.46 -56.43 3.76
CA ILE A 53 28.35 -56.46 5.22
C ILE A 53 29.43 -57.38 5.80
N HIS A 54 30.19 -56.84 6.75
CA HIS A 54 31.38 -57.51 7.28
C HIS A 54 31.39 -57.43 8.81
N GLU A 55 31.48 -58.58 9.50
CA GLU A 55 31.32 -58.69 10.98
C GLU A 55 32.25 -57.78 11.80
N LYS A 56 33.46 -57.52 11.29
CA LYS A 56 34.46 -56.62 11.90
C LYS A 56 34.35 -55.15 11.48
N ALA A 57 33.35 -54.78 10.68
CA ALA A 57 33.03 -53.40 10.37
C ALA A 57 31.96 -52.87 11.34
N SER A 58 32.04 -51.59 11.69
CA SER A 58 31.03 -50.96 12.55
C SER A 58 30.91 -49.47 12.29
N VAL A 59 29.72 -48.95 12.59
CA VAL A 59 29.44 -47.52 12.71
C VAL A 59 28.76 -47.33 14.06
N HIS A 60 29.14 -46.31 14.83
CA HIS A 60 28.48 -45.98 16.10
C HIS A 60 28.31 -44.47 16.23
N ALA A 61 27.06 -44.03 16.43
CA ALA A 61 26.67 -42.62 16.49
C ALA A 61 26.27 -42.24 17.93
N SER A 62 26.77 -41.09 18.41
CA SER A 62 26.57 -40.60 19.77
C SER A 62 26.48 -39.07 19.80
N PRO A 63 25.61 -38.46 20.63
CA PRO A 63 24.69 -39.08 21.58
C PRO A 63 23.47 -39.75 20.91
N LEU A 64 22.76 -40.62 21.65
CA LEU A 64 21.57 -41.34 21.17
C LEU A 64 20.31 -40.47 21.10
N LEU A 65 20.23 -39.45 21.96
CA LEU A 65 19.07 -38.57 22.13
C LEU A 65 19.51 -37.13 21.92
N LEU A 66 18.93 -36.47 20.91
CA LEU A 66 19.26 -35.11 20.48
C LEU A 66 18.23 -34.09 20.98
N GLY A 67 18.55 -32.80 20.94
CA GLY A 67 17.64 -31.71 21.30
C GLY A 67 17.26 -31.65 22.79
N THR A 68 17.98 -32.38 23.65
CA THR A 68 17.69 -32.46 25.10
C THR A 68 17.78 -31.11 25.82
N THR A 69 18.49 -30.14 25.22
CA THR A 69 18.60 -28.75 25.67
C THR A 69 17.58 -27.80 25.02
N GLY A 70 16.53 -28.34 24.38
CA GLY A 70 15.53 -27.58 23.63
C GLY A 70 16.01 -27.09 22.26
N LYS A 71 17.14 -27.62 21.76
CA LYS A 71 17.73 -27.23 20.48
C LYS A 71 17.08 -27.93 19.29
N ASP A 72 17.04 -27.18 18.22
CA ASP A 72 16.56 -27.49 16.87
C ASP A 72 17.64 -28.11 15.96
N TYR A 73 18.90 -28.09 16.40
CA TYR A 73 20.01 -28.84 15.82
C TYR A 73 20.98 -29.37 16.89
N GLU A 74 21.73 -30.44 16.60
CA GLU A 74 22.78 -30.95 17.49
C GLU A 74 23.94 -31.59 16.72
N TRP A 75 25.14 -31.59 17.33
CA TRP A 75 26.33 -32.25 16.79
C TRP A 75 26.40 -33.71 17.23
N VAL A 76 26.55 -34.60 16.24
CA VAL A 76 26.66 -36.04 16.41
C VAL A 76 28.09 -36.47 16.05
N THR A 77 28.70 -37.21 16.97
CA THR A 77 29.99 -37.87 16.75
C THR A 77 29.73 -39.28 16.22
N VAL A 78 30.31 -39.63 15.08
CA VAL A 78 30.16 -40.95 14.47
C VAL A 78 31.52 -41.61 14.30
N THR A 79 31.75 -42.70 15.02
CA THR A 79 32.96 -43.52 14.86
C THR A 79 32.72 -44.61 13.85
N VAL A 80 33.73 -44.85 13.00
CA VAL A 80 33.67 -45.77 11.86
C VAL A 80 34.85 -46.72 11.89
N VAL A 81 34.58 -48.02 11.71
CA VAL A 81 35.57 -49.08 11.52
C VAL A 81 35.26 -49.85 10.24
N SER A 82 36.21 -49.89 9.31
CA SER A 82 36.19 -50.75 8.11
C SER A 82 37.46 -51.62 8.09
N PRO A 83 37.35 -52.95 7.98
CA PRO A 83 38.52 -53.83 7.92
C PRO A 83 39.17 -53.83 6.53
N ASN A 84 38.45 -53.37 5.50
CA ASN A 84 38.94 -53.28 4.11
C ASN A 84 38.71 -51.85 3.59
N PRO A 85 39.37 -50.82 4.15
CA PRO A 85 39.08 -49.43 3.84
C PRO A 85 39.47 -49.04 2.42
N SER A 86 38.61 -48.27 1.75
CA SER A 86 38.89 -47.62 0.46
C SER A 86 38.90 -46.11 0.58
N ALA A 87 39.59 -45.44 -0.34
CA ALA A 87 39.51 -43.99 -0.51
C ALA A 87 38.08 -43.54 -0.88
N ASN A 88 37.29 -44.44 -1.49
CA ASN A 88 35.93 -44.20 -1.97
C ASN A 88 34.86 -44.79 -1.03
N ASP A 89 35.23 -45.14 0.21
CA ASP A 89 34.25 -45.46 1.24
C ASP A 89 33.56 -44.17 1.70
N TRP A 90 32.27 -44.22 1.99
CA TRP A 90 31.48 -43.06 2.39
C TRP A 90 30.41 -43.43 3.41
N LEU A 91 30.01 -42.45 4.22
CA LEU A 91 29.02 -42.57 5.28
C LEU A 91 27.80 -41.71 4.94
N GLY A 92 26.67 -42.35 4.68
CA GLY A 92 25.39 -41.68 4.45
C GLY A 92 24.58 -41.51 5.72
N VAL A 93 23.86 -40.39 5.83
CA VAL A 93 22.89 -40.08 6.89
C VAL A 93 21.49 -40.31 6.35
N PHE A 94 20.68 -41.15 7.00
CA PHE A 94 19.33 -41.50 6.56
C PHE A 94 18.30 -41.13 7.62
N SER A 95 17.19 -40.53 7.21
CA SER A 95 16.03 -40.24 8.06
C SER A 95 14.73 -40.43 7.25
N PRO A 96 13.90 -41.45 7.55
CA PRO A 96 13.95 -42.34 8.72
C PRO A 96 15.20 -43.23 8.82
N ALA A 97 15.51 -43.68 10.04
CA ALA A 97 16.63 -44.59 10.33
C ALA A 97 16.51 -45.96 9.61
N LYS A 98 15.29 -46.34 9.22
CA LYS A 98 14.99 -47.54 8.43
C LYS A 98 14.87 -47.19 6.94
N PHE A 99 16.01 -47.25 6.25
CA PHE A 99 16.14 -46.92 4.82
C PHE A 99 16.29 -48.18 3.93
N ASN A 100 16.08 -48.03 2.62
CA ASN A 100 16.32 -49.10 1.63
C ASN A 100 17.66 -48.89 0.91
N ALA A 101 18.68 -49.65 1.33
CA ALA A 101 20.04 -49.63 0.76
C ALA A 101 20.17 -50.28 -0.64
N SER A 102 19.07 -50.67 -1.28
CA SER A 102 19.09 -51.27 -2.61
C SER A 102 19.31 -50.22 -3.69
N SER A 103 19.90 -50.62 -4.82
CA SER A 103 19.96 -49.74 -5.97
C SER A 103 18.59 -49.62 -6.66
N CYS A 104 18.22 -48.38 -6.98
CA CYS A 104 17.11 -48.04 -7.85
C CYS A 104 17.72 -47.39 -9.11
N PRO A 105 17.68 -48.04 -10.28
CA PRO A 105 18.16 -47.45 -11.53
C PRO A 105 17.11 -46.52 -12.14
N PHE A 106 17.56 -45.43 -12.75
CA PHE A 106 16.72 -44.37 -13.34
C PHE A 106 16.75 -44.38 -14.87
N THR A 107 15.86 -43.60 -15.48
CA THR A 107 15.90 -43.27 -16.92
C THR A 107 16.66 -41.97 -17.16
N GLU A 108 17.99 -42.07 -17.11
CA GLU A 108 18.99 -41.04 -17.43
C GLU A 108 19.04 -39.80 -16.48
N ASP A 109 20.19 -39.11 -16.47
CA ASP A 109 20.49 -37.79 -15.87
C ASP A 109 20.14 -37.44 -14.40
N TYR A 110 20.06 -38.41 -13.48
CA TYR A 110 19.98 -38.13 -12.03
C TYR A 110 21.32 -38.21 -11.27
N TYR A 111 21.41 -37.46 -10.17
CA TYR A 111 22.59 -37.41 -9.30
C TYR A 111 22.86 -38.71 -8.52
N GLU A 112 24.14 -39.04 -8.32
CA GLU A 112 24.58 -40.12 -7.42
C GLU A 112 24.45 -39.73 -5.94
N PRO A 113 24.24 -40.68 -5.00
CA PRO A 113 24.20 -42.13 -5.15
C PRO A 113 22.81 -42.72 -5.48
N TYR A 114 22.77 -43.73 -6.35
CA TYR A 114 21.52 -44.35 -6.88
C TYR A 114 20.83 -45.33 -5.90
N LEU A 115 20.44 -44.84 -4.70
CA LEU A 115 19.77 -45.64 -3.67
C LEU A 115 18.24 -45.47 -3.70
N CYS A 116 17.50 -46.55 -3.40
CA CYS A 116 16.05 -46.55 -3.25
C CYS A 116 15.52 -45.77 -2.01
N THR A 117 16.41 -45.12 -1.27
CA THR A 117 16.08 -44.10 -0.27
C THR A 117 17.24 -43.12 -0.29
N ALA A 118 16.97 -41.87 -0.65
CA ALA A 118 17.96 -40.81 -0.61
C ALA A 118 18.53 -40.67 0.82
N PRO A 119 19.86 -40.68 1.03
CA PRO A 119 20.44 -40.08 2.23
C PRO A 119 20.11 -38.59 2.26
N ILE A 120 19.94 -38.06 3.47
CA ILE A 120 19.81 -36.61 3.73
C ILE A 120 21.10 -35.89 3.30
N LYS A 121 22.25 -36.49 3.63
CA LYS A 121 23.61 -36.02 3.32
C LYS A 121 24.62 -37.12 3.56
N TYR A 122 25.87 -36.91 3.15
CA TYR A 122 26.95 -37.89 3.30
C TYR A 122 28.35 -37.26 3.40
N LYS A 123 29.33 -38.06 3.86
CA LYS A 123 30.76 -37.72 3.84
C LYS A 123 31.61 -38.91 3.43
N TYR A 124 32.71 -38.67 2.71
CA TYR A 124 33.73 -39.70 2.52
C TYR A 124 34.35 -40.11 3.88
N ALA A 125 34.61 -41.41 4.06
CA ALA A 125 35.04 -41.97 5.35
C ALA A 125 36.43 -41.46 5.80
N ASN A 126 37.21 -40.91 4.87
CA ASN A 126 38.52 -40.29 5.10
C ASN A 126 38.49 -38.75 5.26
N HIS A 127 37.32 -38.10 5.15
CA HIS A 127 37.18 -36.63 5.11
C HIS A 127 37.89 -35.90 6.27
N SER A 128 37.76 -36.37 7.51
CA SER A 128 38.47 -35.81 8.68
C SER A 128 39.85 -36.44 8.96
N ASN A 129 40.24 -37.50 8.24
CA ASN A 129 41.48 -38.24 8.48
C ASN A 129 41.91 -39.06 7.26
N ALA A 130 42.88 -38.52 6.50
CA ALA A 130 43.45 -39.20 5.34
C ALA A 130 44.11 -40.57 5.64
N ASN A 131 44.42 -40.89 6.90
CA ASN A 131 44.93 -42.22 7.27
C ASN A 131 43.84 -43.30 7.36
N TYR A 132 42.55 -42.99 7.24
CA TYR A 132 41.47 -43.99 7.18
C TYR A 132 41.78 -45.12 6.18
N ASN A 133 42.28 -44.76 4.98
CA ASN A 133 42.70 -45.66 3.91
C ASN A 133 43.80 -46.67 4.33
N LYS A 134 44.43 -46.49 5.50
CA LYS A 134 45.46 -47.38 6.08
C LYS A 134 45.04 -48.00 7.41
N THR A 135 44.30 -47.26 8.24
CA THR A 135 43.92 -47.66 9.61
C THR A 135 42.58 -48.39 9.68
N GLY A 136 41.73 -48.20 8.68
CA GLY A 136 40.34 -48.62 8.72
C GLY A 136 39.48 -47.85 9.72
N LYS A 137 39.98 -46.77 10.32
CA LYS A 137 39.34 -46.13 11.48
C LYS A 137 39.30 -44.62 11.36
N ASN A 138 38.12 -44.04 11.57
CA ASN A 138 37.95 -42.60 11.65
C ASN A 138 36.79 -42.19 12.59
N THR A 139 36.79 -40.92 12.99
CA THR A 139 35.67 -40.24 13.65
C THR A 139 35.24 -39.07 12.77
N LEU A 140 33.97 -39.06 12.39
CA LEU A 140 33.32 -37.98 11.64
C LEU A 140 32.36 -37.22 12.57
N TYR A 141 32.13 -35.95 12.25
CA TYR A 141 31.17 -35.09 12.94
C TYR A 141 30.12 -34.60 11.96
N PHE A 142 28.86 -34.64 12.37
CA PHE A 142 27.70 -34.16 11.61
C PHE A 142 26.85 -33.27 12.50
N ARG A 143 26.32 -32.17 11.96
CA ARG A 143 25.32 -31.31 12.59
C ARG A 143 23.95 -31.71 12.05
N LEU A 144 23.14 -32.41 12.83
CA LEU A 144 21.79 -32.79 12.40
C LEU A 144 20.78 -31.73 12.82
N ILE A 145 19.79 -31.47 11.97
CA ILE A 145 18.62 -30.62 12.26
C ILE A 145 17.41 -31.50 12.62
N ASN A 146 16.47 -30.97 13.40
CA ASN A 146 15.26 -31.69 13.80
C ASN A 146 14.15 -31.63 12.73
N GLN A 147 14.39 -32.29 11.60
CA GLN A 147 13.45 -32.41 10.49
C GLN A 147 12.47 -33.59 10.63
N ARG A 148 11.98 -33.88 11.84
CA ARG A 148 11.14 -35.06 12.16
C ARG A 148 11.86 -36.41 12.01
N SER A 149 11.17 -37.48 12.44
CA SER A 149 11.62 -38.87 12.42
C SER A 149 12.89 -39.16 13.24
N ASP A 150 13.46 -40.35 13.06
CA ASP A 150 14.75 -40.79 13.59
C ASP A 150 15.84 -40.77 12.50
N PHE A 151 17.09 -41.03 12.89
CA PHE A 151 18.27 -41.02 12.03
C PHE A 151 19.12 -42.28 12.21
N ALA A 152 19.73 -42.76 11.13
CA ALA A 152 20.82 -43.73 11.15
C ALA A 152 21.94 -43.34 10.19
N PHE A 153 23.14 -43.85 10.45
CA PHE A 153 24.31 -43.68 9.60
C PHE A 153 24.69 -45.03 9.00
N ALA A 154 25.03 -45.05 7.71
CA ALA A 154 25.45 -46.29 7.03
C ALA A 154 26.74 -46.09 6.24
N LEU A 155 27.69 -46.99 6.46
CA LEU A 155 28.96 -47.06 5.74
C LEU A 155 28.75 -47.86 4.46
N PHE A 156 29.14 -47.25 3.34
CA PHE A 156 29.20 -47.87 2.02
C PHE A 156 30.65 -47.92 1.53
N SER A 157 30.92 -48.90 0.67
CA SER A 157 32.16 -49.03 -0.10
C SER A 157 31.86 -49.03 -1.59
N GLY A 158 32.85 -48.70 -2.42
CA GLY A 158 32.72 -48.70 -3.88
C GLY A 158 32.30 -47.37 -4.52
N GLY A 159 32.30 -46.26 -3.78
CA GLY A 159 31.89 -44.95 -4.27
C GLY A 159 30.37 -44.74 -4.32
N LEU A 160 29.95 -43.61 -4.89
CA LEU A 160 28.54 -43.20 -5.01
C LEU A 160 27.83 -43.94 -6.17
N SER A 161 28.57 -44.25 -7.24
CA SER A 161 28.09 -44.91 -8.46
C SER A 161 27.80 -46.41 -8.33
N SER A 162 28.40 -47.09 -7.36
CA SER A 162 28.23 -48.52 -7.11
C SER A 162 28.31 -48.84 -5.61
N PRO A 163 27.40 -48.27 -4.80
CA PRO A 163 27.51 -48.28 -3.35
C PRO A 163 27.15 -49.66 -2.79
N LYS A 164 28.03 -50.19 -1.95
CA LYS A 164 27.87 -51.50 -1.30
C LYS A 164 27.81 -51.33 0.20
N LEU A 165 26.67 -51.66 0.81
CA LEU A 165 26.45 -51.49 2.24
C LEU A 165 27.40 -52.37 3.07
N VAL A 166 28.19 -51.77 3.96
CA VAL A 166 29.21 -52.43 4.80
C VAL A 166 28.75 -52.54 6.27
N ALA A 167 28.16 -51.48 6.83
CA ALA A 167 27.69 -51.43 8.21
C ALA A 167 26.63 -50.33 8.41
N ILE A 168 25.77 -50.49 9.42
CA ILE A 168 24.78 -49.48 9.85
C ILE A 168 25.01 -49.19 11.33
N SER A 169 24.77 -47.96 11.76
CA SER A 169 24.82 -47.55 13.16
C SER A 169 23.59 -48.00 13.96
N ASN A 170 23.67 -47.80 15.28
CA ASN A 170 22.48 -47.55 16.09
C ASN A 170 21.65 -46.40 15.50
N ALA A 171 20.33 -46.44 15.66
CA ALA A 171 19.48 -45.28 15.43
C ALA A 171 19.73 -44.21 16.52
N ILE A 172 19.46 -42.95 16.19
CA ILE A 172 19.43 -41.81 17.11
C ILE A 172 18.21 -40.92 16.79
N VAL A 173 17.72 -40.15 17.75
CA VAL A 173 16.45 -39.41 17.60
C VAL A 173 16.44 -38.12 18.41
N PHE A 174 15.70 -37.09 17.98
CA PHE A 174 15.45 -35.91 18.80
C PHE A 174 14.46 -36.21 19.94
N ALA A 175 14.59 -35.53 21.08
CA ALA A 175 13.72 -35.71 22.24
C ALA A 175 12.24 -35.37 21.96
N ASN A 176 11.98 -34.52 20.97
CA ASN A 176 10.68 -34.41 20.31
C ASN A 176 10.87 -34.19 18.79
N PRO A 177 10.74 -35.23 17.95
CA PRO A 177 10.83 -35.07 16.50
C PRO A 177 9.65 -34.31 15.90
N LYS A 178 8.53 -34.18 16.62
CA LYS A 178 7.34 -33.49 16.13
C LYS A 178 7.29 -31.99 16.47
N ALA A 179 8.35 -31.46 17.11
CA ALA A 179 8.38 -30.08 17.61
C ALA A 179 8.04 -29.02 16.53
N PRO A 180 7.41 -27.89 16.90
CA PRO A 180 7.19 -26.77 16.00
C PRO A 180 8.49 -25.97 15.77
N LEU A 181 8.90 -25.88 14.51
CA LEU A 181 10.25 -25.44 14.12
C LEU A 181 10.25 -24.58 12.85
N TYR A 182 11.35 -23.85 12.68
CA TYR A 182 11.70 -23.10 11.47
C TYR A 182 10.59 -22.14 11.01
N PRO A 183 10.08 -21.24 11.87
CA PRO A 183 9.09 -20.27 11.45
C PRO A 183 9.68 -19.27 10.46
N ARG A 184 8.87 -18.91 9.48
CA ARG A 184 9.12 -17.86 8.49
C ARG A 184 7.94 -16.90 8.49
N LEU A 185 8.28 -15.62 8.51
CA LEU A 185 7.36 -14.50 8.43
C LEU A 185 7.15 -14.13 6.96
N ALA A 186 5.92 -13.75 6.60
CA ALA A 186 5.62 -13.16 5.31
C ALA A 186 4.44 -12.20 5.43
N LEU A 187 4.43 -11.13 4.64
CA LEU A 187 3.37 -10.13 4.65
C LEU A 187 2.02 -10.74 4.24
N GLY A 188 0.97 -10.34 4.95
CA GLY A 188 -0.41 -10.77 4.68
C GLY A 188 -1.06 -10.02 3.53
N LYS A 189 -2.39 -10.16 3.40
CA LYS A 189 -3.16 -9.46 2.35
C LYS A 189 -3.45 -7.98 2.66
N HIS A 190 -3.03 -7.52 3.84
CA HIS A 190 -3.14 -6.14 4.29
C HIS A 190 -1.85 -5.75 5.02
N TRP A 191 -1.49 -4.46 5.00
CA TRP A 191 -0.29 -3.95 5.70
C TRP A 191 -0.31 -4.22 7.21
N ASP A 192 -1.50 -4.31 7.82
CA ASP A 192 -1.70 -4.62 9.25
C ASP A 192 -1.81 -6.14 9.54
N GLU A 193 -1.32 -6.98 8.64
CA GLU A 193 -1.30 -8.44 8.74
C GLU A 193 0.09 -9.03 8.49
N MET A 194 0.62 -9.77 9.46
CA MET A 194 1.80 -10.63 9.31
C MET A 194 1.39 -12.09 9.39
N THR A 195 1.95 -12.94 8.54
CA THR A 195 1.79 -14.40 8.67
C THR A 195 2.99 -15.01 9.39
N VAL A 196 2.74 -16.03 10.19
CA VAL A 196 3.77 -16.91 10.76
C VAL A 196 3.51 -18.31 10.22
N THR A 197 4.37 -18.79 9.33
CA THR A 197 4.31 -20.17 8.80
C THR A 197 5.43 -21.00 9.40
N TRP A 198 5.12 -22.17 9.98
CA TRP A 198 6.11 -23.07 10.60
C TRP A 198 5.86 -24.54 10.26
N THR A 199 6.87 -25.38 10.47
CA THR A 199 6.79 -26.83 10.22
C THR A 199 6.67 -27.59 11.53
N SER A 200 5.92 -28.69 11.58
CA SER A 200 5.92 -29.63 12.71
C SER A 200 5.64 -31.07 12.27
N GLY A 201 5.67 -32.01 13.23
CA GLY A 201 5.25 -33.39 13.00
C GLY A 201 3.87 -33.74 13.55
N TYR A 202 3.07 -32.76 13.99
CA TYR A 202 1.71 -32.98 14.52
C TYR A 202 0.65 -32.68 13.47
N ASP A 203 -0.21 -33.66 13.19
CA ASP A 203 -1.44 -33.43 12.43
C ASP A 203 -2.49 -32.68 13.26
N ILE A 204 -3.48 -32.07 12.61
CA ILE A 204 -4.66 -31.51 13.26
C ILE A 204 -5.49 -32.55 14.03
N SER A 205 -5.36 -33.85 13.70
CA SER A 205 -5.94 -34.94 14.49
C SER A 205 -5.15 -35.29 15.76
N GLU A 206 -3.93 -34.80 15.93
CA GLU A 206 -3.09 -35.00 17.14
C GLU A 206 -3.05 -33.77 18.05
N ALA A 207 -3.00 -32.58 17.46
CA ALA A 207 -2.84 -31.32 18.16
C ALA A 207 -3.52 -30.15 17.43
N VAL A 208 -4.00 -29.16 18.18
CA VAL A 208 -4.47 -27.89 17.62
C VAL A 208 -3.29 -26.91 17.52
N PRO A 209 -2.87 -26.48 16.32
CA PRO A 209 -1.80 -25.51 16.12
C PRO A 209 -2.30 -24.06 16.26
N PHE A 210 -1.49 -23.21 16.89
CA PHE A 210 -1.77 -21.79 17.08
C PHE A 210 -0.46 -21.02 17.32
N VAL A 211 -0.51 -19.69 17.21
CA VAL A 211 0.57 -18.79 17.64
C VAL A 211 0.10 -17.97 18.82
N GLU A 212 0.88 -17.94 19.90
CA GLU A 212 0.70 -17.01 21.03
C GLU A 212 1.59 -15.78 20.80
N TRP A 213 1.00 -14.58 20.76
CA TRP A 213 1.71 -13.36 20.34
C TRP A 213 1.11 -12.08 20.93
N GLY A 214 1.87 -10.99 20.91
CA GLY A 214 1.44 -9.68 21.41
C GLY A 214 2.61 -8.70 21.52
N PHE A 215 2.36 -7.48 22.03
CA PHE A 215 3.45 -6.53 22.30
C PHE A 215 4.48 -7.12 23.26
N ALA A 216 5.75 -6.80 23.04
CA ALA A 216 6.84 -7.25 23.89
C ALA A 216 6.63 -6.82 25.36
N GLY A 217 6.42 -7.81 26.24
CA GLY A 217 6.19 -7.59 27.68
C GLY A 217 4.73 -7.39 28.11
N GLU A 218 3.75 -7.50 27.21
CA GLU A 218 2.32 -7.35 27.52
C GLU A 218 1.53 -8.66 27.47
N ALA A 219 0.22 -8.60 27.74
CA ALA A 219 -0.67 -9.74 27.62
C ALA A 219 -0.71 -10.26 26.17
N GLN A 220 -0.39 -11.54 25.98
CA GLN A 220 -0.38 -12.19 24.67
C GLN A 220 -1.78 -12.72 24.32
N THR A 221 -2.17 -12.60 23.05
CA THR A 221 -3.34 -13.25 22.44
C THR A 221 -2.94 -14.55 21.73
N ARG A 222 -3.92 -15.28 21.17
CA ARG A 222 -3.68 -16.50 20.39
C ARG A 222 -4.40 -16.47 19.05
N SER A 223 -3.65 -16.54 17.96
CA SER A 223 -4.20 -16.75 16.60
C SER A 223 -4.19 -18.25 16.26
N PRO A 224 -5.28 -18.82 15.70
CA PRO A 224 -5.27 -20.18 15.17
C PRO A 224 -4.43 -20.25 13.89
N ALA A 225 -3.95 -21.45 13.55
CA ALA A 225 -3.29 -21.70 12.26
C ALA A 225 -4.11 -22.62 11.35
N GLY A 226 -4.17 -22.28 10.06
CA GLY A 226 -4.50 -23.25 9.01
C GLY A 226 -3.37 -24.27 8.88
N THR A 227 -3.66 -25.51 8.49
CA THR A 227 -2.65 -26.56 8.33
C THR A 227 -2.72 -27.18 6.95
N LEU A 228 -1.57 -27.31 6.30
CA LEU A 228 -1.37 -27.92 4.99
C LEU A 228 -0.28 -29.00 5.06
N THR A 229 -0.32 -29.92 4.10
CA THR A 229 0.71 -30.91 3.82
C THR A 229 0.51 -31.45 2.41
N PHE A 230 1.53 -32.09 1.83
CA PHE A 230 1.44 -32.77 0.55
C PHE A 230 1.88 -34.24 0.71
N PRO A 231 1.11 -35.22 0.18
CA PRO A 231 1.57 -36.60 0.09
C PRO A 231 2.46 -36.81 -1.15
N ARG A 232 3.21 -37.93 -1.18
CA ARG A 232 4.00 -38.40 -2.34
C ARG A 232 3.24 -38.33 -3.66
N GLY A 233 1.94 -38.58 -3.65
CA GLY A 233 1.07 -38.57 -4.83
C GLY A 233 0.89 -37.21 -5.48
N SER A 234 1.24 -36.11 -4.81
CA SER A 234 1.17 -34.73 -5.35
C SER A 234 2.41 -34.31 -6.14
N MET A 235 3.56 -34.98 -5.94
CA MET A 235 4.76 -34.72 -6.73
C MET A 235 4.56 -35.23 -8.16
N CYS A 236 4.87 -34.44 -9.18
CA CYS A 236 4.56 -34.79 -10.57
C CYS A 236 5.42 -35.94 -11.10
N ASP A 237 6.74 -35.91 -10.87
CA ASP A 237 7.70 -36.85 -11.47
C ASP A 237 8.86 -37.25 -10.52
N GLU A 238 9.87 -37.96 -11.03
CA GLU A 238 11.09 -38.29 -10.28
C GLU A 238 12.16 -37.16 -10.25
N PRO A 239 12.99 -37.09 -9.18
CA PRO A 239 13.05 -37.98 -8.02
C PRO A 239 12.01 -37.67 -6.92
N ALA A 240 11.28 -36.54 -7.00
CA ALA A 240 10.31 -36.09 -6.00
C ALA A 240 9.28 -37.17 -5.63
N ARG A 241 8.70 -37.83 -6.63
CA ARG A 241 7.69 -38.89 -6.48
C ARG A 241 8.30 -40.25 -6.09
N THR A 242 9.61 -40.46 -6.28
CA THR A 242 10.28 -41.78 -6.20
C THR A 242 11.32 -41.88 -5.06
N VAL A 243 12.60 -41.55 -5.29
CA VAL A 243 13.70 -41.80 -4.32
C VAL A 243 13.97 -40.64 -3.38
N GLY A 244 13.73 -39.41 -3.84
CA GLY A 244 13.93 -38.17 -3.08
C GLY A 244 12.75 -37.84 -2.17
N TRP A 245 11.63 -38.54 -2.33
CA TRP A 245 10.48 -38.44 -1.45
C TRP A 245 10.86 -38.64 0.02
N ARG A 246 10.65 -37.58 0.81
CA ARG A 246 10.65 -37.61 2.27
C ARG A 246 9.35 -37.01 2.77
N ASP A 247 8.84 -37.54 3.88
CA ASP A 247 7.61 -37.05 4.50
C ASP A 247 7.80 -35.59 5.01
N PRO A 248 7.01 -34.62 4.53
CA PRO A 248 7.16 -33.20 4.89
C PRO A 248 6.64 -32.85 6.29
N GLY A 249 5.91 -33.76 6.96
CA GLY A 249 5.13 -33.42 8.14
C GLY A 249 3.99 -32.45 7.80
N PHE A 250 3.83 -31.41 8.62
CA PHE A 250 2.72 -30.47 8.53
C PHE A 250 3.22 -29.03 8.57
N PHE A 251 2.64 -28.19 7.72
CA PHE A 251 2.91 -26.76 7.64
C PHE A 251 1.72 -26.01 8.22
N HIS A 252 1.98 -25.10 9.14
CA HIS A 252 0.93 -24.36 9.84
C HIS A 252 1.13 -22.86 9.62
N THR A 253 0.10 -22.17 9.11
CA THR A 253 0.14 -20.72 8.86
C THR A 253 -0.87 -20.02 9.77
N SER A 254 -0.37 -19.16 10.65
CA SER A 254 -1.17 -18.29 11.54
C SER A 254 -1.15 -16.85 11.04
N PHE A 255 -2.29 -16.18 11.12
CA PHE A 255 -2.45 -14.78 10.71
C PHE A 255 -2.49 -13.87 11.95
N LEU A 256 -1.56 -12.91 12.01
CA LEU A 256 -1.42 -11.93 13.08
C LEU A 256 -1.94 -10.59 12.53
N LYS A 257 -3.22 -10.31 12.79
CA LYS A 257 -4.00 -9.20 12.20
C LYS A 257 -4.13 -8.00 13.16
N ASN A 258 -4.46 -6.83 12.61
CA ASN A 258 -4.60 -5.56 13.35
C ASN A 258 -3.29 -5.11 14.01
N LEU A 259 -2.17 -5.34 13.33
CA LEU A 259 -0.86 -4.85 13.75
C LEU A 259 -0.85 -3.33 13.76
N TRP A 260 -0.19 -2.76 14.77
CA TRP A 260 0.11 -1.34 14.82
C TRP A 260 1.44 -1.16 14.07
N PRO A 261 1.65 -0.12 13.25
CA PRO A 261 2.86 -0.03 12.44
C PRO A 261 4.11 0.20 13.31
N ASN A 262 5.28 -0.19 12.78
CA ASN A 262 6.61 -0.01 13.40
C ASN A 262 6.77 -0.60 14.82
N SER A 263 5.90 -1.53 15.21
CA SER A 263 5.73 -1.96 16.59
C SER A 263 6.39 -3.32 16.83
N LYS A 264 7.06 -3.48 17.98
CA LYS A 264 7.77 -4.72 18.32
C LYS A 264 6.86 -5.73 19.00
N TYR A 265 6.65 -6.86 18.33
CA TYR A 265 5.85 -7.98 18.77
C TYR A 265 6.73 -9.17 19.18
N THR A 266 6.28 -9.94 20.16
CA THR A 266 6.82 -11.27 20.49
C THR A 266 5.85 -12.35 20.04
N TYR A 267 6.36 -13.53 19.65
CA TYR A 267 5.51 -14.68 19.33
C TYR A 267 6.12 -16.03 19.71
N LYS A 268 5.26 -17.04 19.84
CA LYS A 268 5.60 -18.46 20.08
C LYS A 268 4.67 -19.36 19.27
N LEU A 269 5.25 -20.43 18.73
CA LEU A 269 4.53 -21.51 18.08
C LEU A 269 3.99 -22.46 19.16
N GLY A 270 2.69 -22.75 19.11
CA GLY A 270 1.99 -23.57 20.11
C GLY A 270 1.23 -24.73 19.46
N HIS A 271 1.33 -25.90 20.08
CA HIS A 271 0.52 -27.08 19.75
C HIS A 271 -0.17 -27.59 21.01
N ARG A 272 -1.49 -27.54 21.05
CA ARG A 272 -2.28 -28.15 22.15
C ARG A 272 -2.67 -29.57 21.76
N LEU A 273 -1.98 -30.55 22.32
CA LEU A 273 -2.25 -31.97 22.08
C LEU A 273 -3.66 -32.35 22.57
N ASN A 274 -4.23 -33.43 22.04
CA ASN A 274 -5.52 -33.98 22.48
C ASN A 274 -5.56 -34.36 23.98
N THR A 275 -4.41 -34.59 24.61
CA THR A 275 -4.25 -34.80 26.06
C THR A 275 -4.44 -33.52 26.89
N GLY A 276 -4.58 -32.35 26.27
CA GLY A 276 -4.64 -31.04 26.91
C GLY A 276 -3.28 -30.42 27.25
N SER A 277 -2.18 -31.16 27.08
CA SER A 277 -0.82 -30.64 27.26
C SER A 277 -0.37 -29.80 26.06
N TYR A 278 0.50 -28.82 26.30
CA TYR A 278 1.01 -27.91 25.27
C TYR A 278 2.48 -28.20 24.94
N ILE A 279 2.80 -28.19 23.66
CA ILE A 279 4.17 -28.12 23.12
C ILE A 279 4.40 -26.70 22.61
N TRP A 280 5.58 -26.15 22.89
CA TRP A 280 5.94 -24.76 22.60
C TRP A 280 7.30 -24.67 21.92
N SER A 281 7.49 -23.67 21.06
CA SER A 281 8.81 -23.26 20.57
C SER A 281 9.56 -22.36 21.57
N LYS A 282 10.79 -21.99 21.22
CA LYS A 282 11.45 -20.77 21.70
C LYS A 282 10.59 -19.52 21.40
N THR A 283 10.81 -18.43 22.13
CA THR A 283 10.20 -17.12 21.84
C THR A 283 10.93 -16.47 20.68
N TYR A 284 10.19 -15.93 19.72
CA TYR A 284 10.68 -15.10 18.62
C TYR A 284 10.14 -13.67 18.76
N ASN A 285 10.65 -12.75 17.94
CA ASN A 285 10.18 -11.36 17.89
C ASN A 285 10.26 -10.83 16.46
N PHE A 286 9.44 -9.82 16.13
CA PHE A 286 9.49 -9.10 14.86
C PHE A 286 9.05 -7.64 15.07
N THR A 287 9.37 -6.77 14.10
CA THR A 287 8.78 -5.44 13.99
C THR A 287 7.71 -5.49 12.89
N SER A 288 6.52 -4.98 13.15
CA SER A 288 5.46 -4.85 12.15
C SER A 288 5.78 -3.75 11.12
N SER A 289 5.32 -3.94 9.89
CA SER A 289 5.57 -3.05 8.77
C SER A 289 5.12 -1.60 9.03
N PRO A 290 5.77 -0.61 8.40
CA PRO A 290 5.24 0.72 8.20
C PRO A 290 3.84 0.71 7.57
N TYR A 291 3.08 1.78 7.80
CA TYR A 291 1.88 2.05 7.01
C TYR A 291 2.28 2.40 5.55
N PRO A 292 1.50 2.01 4.51
CA PRO A 292 1.80 2.38 3.13
C PRO A 292 1.91 3.91 2.95
N GLY A 293 3.05 4.36 2.44
CA GLY A 293 3.44 5.77 2.33
C GLY A 293 3.83 6.49 3.62
N GLN A 294 4.12 5.77 4.69
CA GLN A 294 4.77 6.36 5.86
C GLN A 294 6.20 6.82 5.52
N ASP A 295 6.49 8.10 5.77
CA ASP A 295 7.84 8.65 5.64
C ASP A 295 8.71 8.17 6.81
N SER A 296 9.52 7.14 6.57
CA SER A 296 10.45 6.58 7.56
C SER A 296 11.59 5.84 6.86
N LEU A 297 12.76 5.76 7.49
CA LEU A 297 13.87 4.95 6.99
C LEU A 297 13.42 3.49 6.78
N GLN A 298 13.62 2.95 5.57
CA GLN A 298 13.17 1.61 5.17
C GLN A 298 14.27 0.88 4.38
N LYS A 299 14.58 -0.36 4.76
CA LYS A 299 15.75 -1.15 4.33
C LYS A 299 15.35 -2.53 3.78
N VAL A 300 15.31 -2.66 2.45
CA VAL A 300 14.85 -3.87 1.73
C VAL A 300 16.06 -4.63 1.18
N ILE A 301 16.07 -5.96 1.30
CA ILE A 301 17.06 -6.85 0.68
C ILE A 301 16.44 -7.63 -0.48
N ILE A 302 17.15 -7.76 -1.61
CA ILE A 302 16.70 -8.52 -2.78
C ILE A 302 17.87 -9.36 -3.37
N PHE A 303 17.64 -10.65 -3.60
CA PHE A 303 18.53 -11.59 -4.30
C PHE A 303 17.74 -12.82 -4.80
N GLY A 304 18.23 -13.52 -5.81
CA GLY A 304 17.75 -14.86 -6.19
C GLY A 304 18.73 -15.97 -5.83
N ASP A 305 18.39 -17.23 -6.11
CA ASP A 305 19.36 -18.28 -6.43
C ASP A 305 20.32 -18.65 -5.28
N MET A 306 19.90 -18.48 -4.02
CA MET A 306 20.78 -18.69 -2.87
C MET A 306 21.09 -20.16 -2.61
N GLY A 307 20.10 -21.05 -2.76
CA GLY A 307 20.25 -22.46 -2.41
C GLY A 307 20.56 -22.73 -0.94
N LYS A 308 21.14 -23.91 -0.70
CA LYS A 308 21.59 -24.37 0.62
C LYS A 308 23.02 -24.92 0.57
N ALA A 309 23.65 -25.04 1.73
CA ALA A 309 24.83 -25.89 1.89
C ALA A 309 24.98 -26.36 3.33
N GLU A 310 25.70 -27.47 3.53
CA GLU A 310 25.84 -28.07 4.85
C GLU A 310 26.92 -27.43 5.71
N ARG A 311 26.51 -26.82 6.84
CA ARG A 311 27.40 -26.13 7.80
C ARG A 311 28.40 -27.04 8.50
N ASP A 312 28.29 -28.36 8.34
CA ASP A 312 29.31 -29.31 8.81
C ASP A 312 30.30 -29.77 7.73
N GLY A 313 30.14 -29.34 6.47
CA GLY A 313 30.96 -29.79 5.33
C GLY A 313 30.61 -31.20 4.82
N SER A 314 29.35 -31.63 5.00
CA SER A 314 28.81 -32.79 4.27
C SER A 314 28.61 -32.43 2.80
N ASN A 315 28.60 -33.45 1.95
CA ASN A 315 28.09 -33.38 0.59
C ASN A 315 26.67 -33.99 0.57
N GLU A 316 25.89 -33.68 -0.46
CA GLU A 316 24.46 -33.99 -0.54
C GLU A 316 24.01 -33.95 -2.01
N TYR A 317 22.72 -34.22 -2.26
CA TYR A 317 22.16 -34.05 -3.61
C TYR A 317 22.12 -32.57 -4.00
N ALA A 318 22.34 -32.24 -5.27
CA ALA A 318 22.40 -30.86 -5.73
C ALA A 318 23.32 -29.95 -4.88
N ASP A 319 24.50 -30.43 -4.49
CA ASP A 319 25.52 -29.68 -3.74
C ASP A 319 26.34 -28.78 -4.69
N TYR A 320 25.72 -27.73 -5.21
CA TYR A 320 26.34 -26.78 -6.16
C TYR A 320 26.11 -25.30 -5.84
N GLN A 321 25.75 -24.96 -4.59
CA GLN A 321 25.52 -23.57 -4.15
C GLN A 321 26.55 -23.11 -3.08
N PRO A 322 27.85 -23.01 -3.44
CA PRO A 322 28.91 -22.71 -2.47
C PRO A 322 28.81 -21.33 -1.81
N GLY A 323 28.05 -20.38 -2.39
CA GLY A 323 27.80 -19.07 -1.78
C GLY A 323 26.65 -19.04 -0.76
N ALA A 324 25.81 -20.08 -0.69
CA ALA A 324 24.57 -20.08 0.11
C ALA A 324 24.77 -19.66 1.58
N LEU A 325 25.82 -20.20 2.22
CA LEU A 325 26.14 -19.91 3.61
C LEU A 325 26.82 -18.55 3.79
N LEU A 326 27.55 -18.05 2.79
CA LEU A 326 28.14 -16.70 2.83
C LEU A 326 27.03 -15.65 2.84
N THR A 327 26.06 -15.77 1.93
CA THR A 327 24.91 -14.86 1.84
C THR A 327 24.06 -14.95 3.11
N THR A 328 23.77 -16.18 3.58
CA THR A 328 23.05 -16.38 4.84
C THR A 328 23.75 -15.70 6.02
N ASP A 329 25.06 -15.90 6.20
CA ASP A 329 25.80 -15.34 7.35
C ASP A 329 26.04 -13.83 7.24
N ALA A 330 26.18 -13.29 6.02
CA ALA A 330 26.25 -11.84 5.80
C ALA A 330 24.94 -11.13 6.18
N LEU A 331 23.79 -11.72 5.82
CA LEU A 331 22.47 -11.17 6.16
C LEU A 331 22.16 -11.30 7.67
N ILE A 332 22.51 -12.42 8.30
CA ILE A 332 22.38 -12.59 9.77
C ILE A 332 23.20 -11.54 10.53
N LYS A 333 24.37 -11.17 9.99
CA LYS A 333 25.28 -10.18 10.59
C LYS A 333 24.78 -8.73 10.49
N ASP A 334 23.95 -8.40 9.51
CA ASP A 334 23.38 -7.06 9.31
C ASP A 334 21.87 -6.98 9.59
N LEU A 335 21.30 -7.99 10.28
CA LEU A 335 19.86 -8.15 10.48
C LEU A 335 19.18 -6.95 11.20
N ASP A 336 19.88 -6.26 12.10
CA ASP A 336 19.39 -5.00 12.72
C ASP A 336 19.26 -3.82 11.72
N ASN A 337 19.76 -3.99 10.49
CA ASN A 337 19.61 -3.07 9.36
C ASN A 337 18.91 -3.70 8.16
N ILE A 338 18.08 -4.73 8.37
CA ILE A 338 17.22 -5.34 7.37
C ILE A 338 15.80 -5.29 7.90
N ASP A 339 14.87 -4.75 7.13
CA ASP A 339 13.45 -4.66 7.52
C ASP A 339 12.62 -5.77 6.84
N ILE A 340 12.99 -6.15 5.61
CA ILE A 340 12.31 -7.15 4.78
C ILE A 340 13.28 -7.74 3.75
N VAL A 341 13.09 -9.02 3.40
CA VAL A 341 13.89 -9.76 2.41
C VAL A 341 12.98 -10.29 1.29
N PHE A 342 13.43 -10.20 0.05
CA PHE A 342 12.84 -10.87 -1.12
C PHE A 342 13.84 -11.85 -1.73
N HIS A 343 13.50 -13.14 -1.71
CA HIS A 343 14.24 -14.21 -2.39
C HIS A 343 13.54 -14.56 -3.71
N ILE A 344 14.06 -14.07 -4.83
CA ILE A 344 13.34 -14.06 -6.13
C ILE A 344 13.55 -15.35 -6.94
N GLY A 345 13.12 -16.47 -6.35
CA GLY A 345 13.15 -17.81 -6.95
C GLY A 345 14.48 -18.55 -6.77
N ASP A 346 14.44 -19.86 -7.06
CA ASP A 346 15.53 -20.82 -6.92
C ASP A 346 16.05 -20.93 -5.47
N MET A 347 15.12 -21.33 -4.59
CA MET A 347 15.26 -21.26 -3.14
C MET A 347 16.21 -22.33 -2.57
N PRO A 348 15.92 -23.66 -2.61
CA PRO A 348 16.83 -24.67 -2.09
C PRO A 348 17.61 -25.46 -3.15
N TYR A 349 17.24 -25.39 -4.44
CA TYR A 349 17.64 -26.39 -5.46
C TYR A 349 17.44 -27.85 -4.99
N ALA A 350 16.32 -28.11 -4.32
CA ALA A 350 16.02 -29.44 -3.78
C ALA A 350 15.79 -30.46 -4.91
N ASN A 351 15.20 -30.02 -6.03
CA ASN A 351 15.07 -30.78 -7.28
C ASN A 351 14.54 -32.21 -7.06
N GLY A 352 13.54 -32.33 -6.18
CA GLY A 352 12.90 -33.58 -5.79
C GLY A 352 13.51 -34.32 -4.58
N TYR A 353 14.64 -33.86 -4.04
CA TYR A 353 15.22 -34.36 -2.79
C TYR A 353 14.64 -33.63 -1.58
N ILE A 354 13.35 -33.91 -1.33
CA ILE A 354 12.41 -33.17 -0.46
C ILE A 354 12.95 -32.83 0.95
N SER A 355 13.90 -33.58 1.49
CA SER A 355 14.59 -33.23 2.76
C SER A 355 15.25 -31.85 2.76
N GLN A 356 15.69 -31.35 1.60
CA GLN A 356 16.46 -30.12 1.51
C GLN A 356 15.62 -28.86 1.75
N TRP A 357 14.30 -28.96 1.73
CA TRP A 357 13.39 -27.88 2.17
C TRP A 357 13.39 -27.68 3.70
N ASP A 358 13.51 -28.74 4.49
CA ASP A 358 13.71 -28.61 5.96
C ASP A 358 15.08 -27.99 6.26
N GLN A 359 16.11 -28.37 5.51
CA GLN A 359 17.45 -27.79 5.59
C GLN A 359 17.45 -26.30 5.25
N PHE A 360 16.81 -25.91 4.14
CA PHE A 360 16.71 -24.53 3.71
C PHE A 360 15.91 -23.67 4.71
N THR A 361 14.75 -24.12 5.16
CA THR A 361 13.98 -23.41 6.21
C THR A 361 14.76 -23.31 7.53
N SER A 362 15.55 -24.32 7.90
CA SER A 362 16.48 -24.25 9.04
C SER A 362 17.73 -23.37 8.79
N GLN A 363 18.12 -23.13 7.53
CA GLN A 363 19.22 -22.23 7.16
C GLN A 363 18.78 -20.77 7.28
N VAL A 364 17.55 -20.44 6.83
CA VAL A 364 17.03 -19.07 6.82
C VAL A 364 16.26 -18.67 8.07
N GLU A 365 15.92 -19.60 8.98
CA GLU A 365 15.20 -19.29 10.25
C GLU A 365 15.76 -18.05 10.99
N PRO A 366 17.08 -17.84 11.16
CA PRO A 366 17.58 -16.70 11.91
C PRO A 366 17.24 -15.32 11.30
N ILE A 367 16.94 -15.29 9.99
CA ILE A 367 16.46 -14.11 9.26
C ILE A 367 14.93 -14.14 9.23
N ALA A 368 14.36 -15.19 8.65
CA ALA A 368 12.93 -15.30 8.35
C ALA A 368 12.02 -15.37 9.59
N SER A 369 12.55 -15.71 10.77
CA SER A 369 11.79 -15.66 12.03
C SER A 369 11.76 -14.28 12.70
N ALA A 370 12.53 -13.31 12.18
CA ALA A 370 12.68 -11.95 12.70
C ALA A 370 12.14 -10.87 11.74
N VAL A 371 12.32 -11.05 10.43
CA VAL A 371 11.82 -10.17 9.36
C VAL A 371 11.01 -10.96 8.33
N PRO A 372 10.02 -10.35 7.66
CA PRO A 372 9.33 -10.98 6.52
C PRO A 372 10.33 -11.41 5.43
N TYR A 373 10.23 -12.67 5.03
CA TYR A 373 11.03 -13.32 4.00
C TYR A 373 10.11 -13.71 2.84
N MET A 374 9.90 -12.72 1.96
CA MET A 374 9.06 -12.85 0.78
C MET A 374 9.79 -13.67 -0.28
N VAL A 375 9.05 -14.44 -1.08
CA VAL A 375 9.63 -15.36 -2.08
C VAL A 375 8.93 -15.21 -3.43
N ALA A 376 9.64 -15.49 -4.53
CA ALA A 376 9.05 -15.78 -5.83
C ALA A 376 9.27 -17.26 -6.19
N SER A 377 8.62 -17.75 -7.25
CA SER A 377 8.94 -19.08 -7.82
C SER A 377 9.98 -18.94 -8.91
N GLY A 378 11.03 -19.76 -8.85
CA GLY A 378 11.97 -20.00 -9.94
C GLY A 378 11.72 -21.32 -10.65
N ASN A 379 12.61 -21.65 -11.58
CA ASN A 379 12.48 -22.86 -12.40
C ASN A 379 12.73 -24.14 -11.60
N HIS A 380 13.64 -24.10 -10.61
CA HIS A 380 13.88 -25.23 -9.72
C HIS A 380 12.77 -25.46 -8.69
N GLU A 381 11.83 -24.52 -8.52
CA GLU A 381 10.59 -24.79 -7.78
C GLU A 381 9.52 -25.43 -8.65
N ARG A 382 9.25 -24.86 -9.84
CA ARG A 382 7.98 -25.05 -10.55
C ARG A 382 8.06 -25.93 -11.80
N THR A 383 9.21 -26.04 -12.45
CA THR A 383 9.27 -26.47 -13.85
C THR A 383 9.44 -27.99 -13.97
N THR A 384 8.42 -28.64 -14.54
CA THR A 384 8.33 -30.09 -14.85
C THR A 384 7.48 -30.26 -16.12
N PRO A 385 7.83 -31.17 -17.06
CA PRO A 385 7.14 -31.26 -18.34
C PRO A 385 5.66 -31.61 -18.22
N ASN A 386 4.83 -31.12 -19.14
CA ASN A 386 3.39 -31.35 -19.20
C ASN A 386 2.57 -30.88 -17.95
N THR A 387 3.17 -30.13 -17.01
CA THR A 387 2.47 -29.65 -15.79
C THR A 387 1.80 -28.28 -15.92
N GLY A 388 1.70 -27.74 -17.14
CA GLY A 388 1.08 -26.42 -17.38
C GLY A 388 1.92 -25.20 -16.96
N GLY A 389 3.22 -25.40 -16.74
CA GLY A 389 4.20 -24.31 -16.77
C GLY A 389 4.43 -23.80 -18.21
N PHE A 390 5.16 -22.70 -18.35
CA PHE A 390 5.52 -22.11 -19.65
C PHE A 390 6.72 -22.81 -20.30
N TYR A 391 7.65 -23.32 -19.48
CA TYR A 391 8.81 -24.09 -19.90
C TYR A 391 8.55 -25.61 -19.73
N ASP A 392 8.99 -26.42 -20.68
CA ASP A 392 8.76 -27.88 -20.73
C ASP A 392 10.05 -28.67 -20.44
N VAL A 393 10.70 -28.34 -19.32
CA VAL A 393 11.91 -28.99 -18.78
C VAL A 393 11.64 -29.50 -17.35
N ASN A 394 12.57 -30.24 -16.72
CA ASN A 394 12.37 -30.84 -15.38
C ASN A 394 13.32 -30.31 -14.29
N ASP A 395 13.62 -29.02 -14.32
CA ASP A 395 14.55 -28.36 -13.40
C ASP A 395 14.17 -28.59 -11.92
N SER A 396 12.87 -28.66 -11.62
CA SER A 396 12.35 -28.93 -10.28
C SER A 396 12.35 -30.41 -9.86
N GLY A 397 12.84 -31.33 -10.70
CA GLY A 397 12.93 -32.76 -10.37
C GLY A 397 11.58 -33.39 -9.98
N GLY A 398 10.52 -32.99 -10.67
CA GLY A 398 9.15 -33.43 -10.41
C GLY A 398 8.45 -32.79 -9.22
N GLU A 399 9.02 -31.76 -8.56
CA GLU A 399 8.33 -31.03 -7.47
C GLU A 399 7.16 -30.18 -7.97
N CYS A 400 7.25 -29.66 -9.20
CA CYS A 400 6.19 -28.96 -9.92
C CYS A 400 5.46 -27.84 -9.13
N GLY A 401 6.19 -27.15 -8.25
CA GLY A 401 5.73 -26.02 -7.44
C GLY A 401 5.17 -26.40 -6.06
N VAL A 402 4.79 -27.67 -5.85
CA VAL A 402 4.01 -28.08 -4.67
C VAL A 402 4.74 -27.84 -3.34
N PRO A 403 6.06 -28.11 -3.19
CA PRO A 403 6.78 -27.77 -1.97
C PRO A 403 6.86 -26.25 -1.76
N ALA A 404 7.22 -25.47 -2.78
CA ALA A 404 7.33 -24.02 -2.68
C ALA A 404 6.02 -23.34 -2.24
N GLU A 405 4.91 -23.65 -2.92
CA GLU A 405 3.58 -23.10 -2.63
C GLU A 405 2.97 -23.58 -1.30
N THR A 406 3.58 -24.57 -0.62
CA THR A 406 3.14 -25.07 0.70
C THR A 406 4.09 -24.71 1.84
N MET A 407 5.40 -24.61 1.57
CA MET A 407 6.44 -24.32 2.57
C MET A 407 6.43 -22.84 2.95
N PHE A 408 6.25 -21.95 1.98
CA PHE A 408 6.23 -20.50 2.16
C PHE A 408 4.83 -19.93 1.93
N PHE A 409 4.54 -18.79 2.57
CA PHE A 409 3.32 -18.04 2.32
C PHE A 409 3.65 -16.77 1.54
N PHE A 410 2.79 -16.42 0.59
CA PHE A 410 2.77 -15.13 -0.10
C PHE A 410 1.31 -14.72 -0.35
N PRO A 411 0.98 -13.41 -0.37
CA PRO A 411 -0.40 -12.92 -0.33
C PRO A 411 -1.20 -13.04 -1.64
N ALA A 412 -0.88 -14.01 -2.50
CA ALA A 412 -1.48 -14.20 -3.83
C ALA A 412 -2.99 -14.51 -3.80
N GLU A 413 -3.65 -14.27 -4.94
CA GLU A 413 -5.00 -14.77 -5.24
C GLU A 413 -4.97 -16.11 -5.99
N ASN A 414 -3.97 -16.33 -6.86
CA ASN A 414 -3.81 -17.54 -7.67
C ASN A 414 -2.34 -17.68 -8.17
N ARG A 415 -1.65 -18.77 -7.82
CA ARG A 415 -0.20 -19.06 -8.09
C ARG A 415 0.77 -18.06 -7.46
N ALA A 416 2.08 -18.23 -7.70
CA ALA A 416 3.17 -17.46 -7.09
C ALA A 416 3.33 -15.98 -7.54
N LYS A 417 2.28 -15.35 -8.09
CA LYS A 417 2.26 -13.92 -8.46
C LYS A 417 1.43 -13.10 -7.47
N TYR A 418 1.99 -12.01 -6.95
CA TYR A 418 1.36 -11.19 -5.91
C TYR A 418 1.93 -9.78 -5.85
N GLN A 419 1.20 -8.91 -5.14
CA GLN A 419 1.63 -7.54 -4.83
C GLN A 419 1.80 -7.39 -3.32
N THR A 420 2.71 -6.52 -2.87
CA THR A 420 2.87 -6.21 -1.45
C THR A 420 3.48 -4.83 -1.22
N ASP A 421 3.28 -4.28 -0.02
CA ASP A 421 3.68 -2.92 0.35
C ASP A 421 4.69 -2.97 1.51
N TYR A 422 5.71 -2.11 1.47
CA TYR A 422 6.55 -1.84 2.64
C TYR A 422 6.85 -0.34 2.74
N GLY A 423 6.00 0.40 3.45
CA GLY A 423 6.13 1.84 3.57
C GLY A 423 6.01 2.54 2.23
N MET A 424 7.06 3.23 1.80
CA MET A 424 7.16 3.95 0.52
C MET A 424 7.40 3.04 -0.69
N PHE A 425 7.67 1.75 -0.46
CA PHE A 425 7.84 0.77 -1.54
C PHE A 425 6.51 0.07 -1.88
N HIS A 426 6.27 -0.11 -3.18
CA HIS A 426 5.26 -1.01 -3.72
C HIS A 426 5.93 -2.06 -4.62
N PHE A 427 5.62 -3.34 -4.41
CA PHE A 427 6.26 -4.47 -5.09
C PHE A 427 5.25 -5.24 -5.94
N CYS A 428 5.58 -5.43 -7.23
CA CYS A 428 4.88 -6.35 -8.13
C CYS A 428 5.78 -7.57 -8.41
N ILE A 429 5.39 -8.73 -7.87
CA ILE A 429 6.15 -9.98 -7.97
C ILE A 429 5.52 -10.89 -9.02
N ALA A 430 6.32 -11.29 -10.02
CA ALA A 430 5.94 -12.16 -11.12
C ALA A 430 6.53 -13.57 -10.99
N ASP A 431 5.80 -14.54 -11.54
CA ASP A 431 6.10 -15.96 -11.59
C ASP A 431 6.51 -16.32 -13.03
N THR A 432 7.81 -16.42 -13.31
CA THR A 432 8.32 -16.56 -14.69
C THR A 432 8.06 -17.92 -15.30
N GLU A 433 7.68 -18.91 -14.50
CA GLU A 433 7.41 -20.27 -14.99
C GLU A 433 5.97 -20.40 -15.52
N HIS A 434 5.26 -19.28 -15.66
CA HIS A 434 3.97 -19.15 -16.34
C HIS A 434 3.97 -17.93 -17.29
N ASP A 435 3.17 -18.01 -18.36
CA ASP A 435 3.13 -17.00 -19.44
C ASP A 435 2.84 -15.59 -18.91
N TRP A 436 3.75 -14.65 -19.18
CA TRP A 436 3.68 -13.22 -18.78
C TRP A 436 3.24 -12.28 -19.92
N ARG A 437 3.10 -12.78 -21.16
CA ARG A 437 2.94 -11.95 -22.38
C ARG A 437 1.56 -11.30 -22.47
N GLU A 438 1.42 -10.34 -23.37
CA GLU A 438 0.20 -9.53 -23.50
C GLU A 438 -1.06 -10.42 -23.68
N GLY A 439 -2.09 -10.16 -22.88
CA GLY A 439 -3.32 -10.97 -22.85
C GLY A 439 -3.31 -12.20 -21.93
N SER A 440 -2.18 -12.55 -21.30
CA SER A 440 -2.10 -13.57 -20.24
C SER A 440 -2.82 -13.15 -18.94
N GLU A 441 -3.09 -14.11 -18.04
CA GLU A 441 -3.58 -13.80 -16.68
C GLU A 441 -2.56 -12.96 -15.91
N GLN A 442 -1.26 -13.27 -16.06
CA GLN A 442 -0.17 -12.59 -15.38
C GLN A 442 0.03 -11.16 -15.88
N TYR A 443 -0.05 -10.90 -17.18
CA TYR A 443 0.04 -9.53 -17.72
C TYR A 443 -1.02 -8.60 -17.12
N ARG A 444 -2.29 -9.05 -17.05
CA ARG A 444 -3.38 -8.27 -16.43
C ARG A 444 -3.17 -8.07 -14.94
N PHE A 445 -2.61 -9.06 -14.24
CA PHE A 445 -2.23 -8.91 -12.84
C PHE A 445 -1.11 -7.86 -12.66
N ILE A 446 -0.06 -7.90 -13.48
CA ILE A 446 1.06 -6.96 -13.42
C ILE A 446 0.57 -5.53 -13.76
N GLU A 447 -0.24 -5.35 -14.81
CA GLU A 447 -0.84 -4.04 -15.14
C GLU A 447 -1.70 -3.50 -13.98
N LYS A 448 -2.55 -4.35 -13.37
CA LYS A 448 -3.35 -3.97 -12.19
C LYS A 448 -2.47 -3.57 -11.00
N CYS A 449 -1.41 -4.32 -10.73
CA CYS A 449 -0.47 -4.05 -9.64
C CYS A 449 0.23 -2.70 -9.83
N LEU A 450 0.86 -2.50 -11.00
CA LEU A 450 1.58 -1.28 -11.33
C LEU A 450 0.66 -0.02 -11.35
N ALA A 451 -0.61 -0.19 -11.71
CA ALA A 451 -1.63 0.87 -11.66
C ALA A 451 -2.18 1.16 -10.25
N ALA A 452 -2.04 0.23 -9.30
CA ALA A 452 -2.54 0.39 -7.93
C ALA A 452 -1.63 1.24 -7.03
N ALA A 453 -0.37 1.44 -7.43
CA ALA A 453 0.58 2.26 -6.67
C ALA A 453 0.20 3.75 -6.72
N ASP A 454 -0.21 4.32 -5.58
CA ASP A 454 -0.28 5.75 -5.35
C ASP A 454 1.14 6.31 -5.29
N ARG A 455 1.69 6.77 -6.42
CA ARG A 455 3.10 7.21 -6.52
C ARG A 455 3.42 8.51 -5.76
N ASN A 456 2.43 9.20 -5.20
CA ASN A 456 2.64 10.31 -4.27
C ASN A 456 3.11 9.77 -2.90
N LYS A 457 2.46 8.68 -2.44
CA LYS A 457 2.70 8.02 -1.15
C LYS A 457 3.73 6.89 -1.25
N GLN A 458 3.74 6.15 -2.35
CA GLN A 458 4.66 5.04 -2.62
C GLN A 458 5.52 5.35 -3.85
N PRO A 459 6.48 6.28 -3.73
CA PRO A 459 7.29 6.73 -4.86
C PRO A 459 8.20 5.64 -5.43
N TRP A 460 8.50 4.57 -4.68
CA TRP A 460 9.43 3.51 -5.08
C TRP A 460 8.68 2.27 -5.61
N LEU A 461 8.50 2.21 -6.94
CA LEU A 461 7.78 1.14 -7.61
C LEU A 461 8.76 0.08 -8.15
N ILE A 462 8.73 -1.09 -7.53
CA ILE A 462 9.68 -2.18 -7.78
C ILE A 462 8.96 -3.35 -8.49
N PHE A 463 9.54 -3.80 -9.60
CA PHE A 463 9.18 -5.07 -10.22
C PHE A 463 10.22 -6.14 -9.87
N ALA A 464 9.79 -7.36 -9.60
CA ALA A 464 10.72 -8.48 -9.45
C ALA A 464 10.16 -9.78 -10.04
N ALA A 465 11.06 -10.58 -10.61
CA ALA A 465 10.78 -11.84 -11.27
C ALA A 465 11.99 -12.78 -11.06
N HIS A 466 11.84 -14.08 -11.29
CA HIS A 466 12.98 -14.99 -11.24
C HIS A 466 13.80 -14.92 -12.54
N ARG A 467 13.33 -15.51 -13.64
CA ARG A 467 14.06 -15.47 -14.93
C ARG A 467 14.25 -14.05 -15.46
N VAL A 468 15.34 -13.83 -16.19
CA VAL A 468 15.71 -12.50 -16.71
C VAL A 468 14.80 -12.09 -17.88
N LEU A 469 13.64 -11.53 -17.57
CA LEU A 469 12.76 -10.90 -18.56
C LEU A 469 13.39 -9.61 -19.12
N GLY A 470 14.13 -8.87 -18.28
CA GLY A 470 14.71 -7.57 -18.61
C GLY A 470 15.96 -7.62 -19.50
N TYR A 471 17.14 -7.64 -18.89
CA TYR A 471 18.43 -7.59 -19.58
C TYR A 471 19.51 -8.35 -18.81
N SER A 472 20.30 -9.16 -19.50
CA SER A 472 21.59 -9.67 -19.01
C SER A 472 22.53 -10.00 -20.16
N SER A 473 23.82 -9.73 -19.98
CA SER A 473 24.93 -10.12 -20.85
C SER A 473 25.47 -11.52 -20.53
N ASN A 474 24.65 -12.42 -19.98
CA ASN A 474 25.01 -13.83 -19.75
C ASN A 474 25.53 -14.51 -21.04
N SER A 475 26.52 -15.39 -20.90
CA SER A 475 27.13 -16.14 -22.00
C SER A 475 26.20 -17.11 -22.74
N TRP A 476 25.19 -17.73 -22.11
CA TRP A 476 24.26 -18.61 -22.82
C TRP A 476 23.26 -17.83 -23.68
N TYR A 477 22.57 -16.82 -23.12
CA TYR A 477 21.71 -15.93 -23.91
C TYR A 477 22.51 -15.31 -25.07
N GLY A 478 23.75 -14.85 -24.79
CA GLY A 478 24.64 -14.29 -25.81
C GLY A 478 25.05 -15.27 -26.93
N GLN A 479 25.09 -16.58 -26.67
CA GLN A 479 25.30 -17.62 -27.69
C GLN A 479 24.05 -17.87 -28.53
N GLU A 480 22.86 -17.73 -27.95
CA GLU A 480 21.57 -17.78 -28.65
C GLU A 480 21.24 -16.49 -29.43
N GLY A 481 22.09 -15.46 -29.34
CA GLY A 481 21.88 -14.15 -29.96
C GLY A 481 20.91 -13.25 -29.19
N GLN A 482 20.67 -13.54 -27.91
CA GLN A 482 19.71 -12.88 -27.03
C GLN A 482 20.41 -12.28 -25.79
N PHE A 483 19.65 -11.52 -24.99
CA PHE A 483 20.13 -10.85 -23.77
C PHE A 483 19.05 -10.88 -22.67
N SER A 484 18.20 -11.90 -22.68
CA SER A 484 17.06 -12.16 -21.79
C SER A 484 16.47 -13.52 -22.14
N GLU A 485 15.47 -13.96 -21.38
CA GLU A 485 14.48 -14.90 -21.88
C GLU A 485 13.87 -14.46 -23.23
N PRO A 486 13.54 -15.42 -24.13
CA PRO A 486 12.79 -15.13 -25.34
C PRO A 486 11.44 -14.50 -25.04
N MET A 487 11.08 -13.40 -25.73
CA MET A 487 9.86 -12.61 -25.48
C MET A 487 9.80 -11.95 -24.07
N GLY A 488 10.88 -11.96 -23.30
CA GLY A 488 10.90 -11.48 -21.91
C GLY A 488 10.47 -10.01 -21.76
N ARG A 489 11.19 -9.10 -22.41
CA ARG A 489 10.95 -7.65 -22.31
C ARG A 489 9.85 -7.14 -23.22
N ASP A 490 9.53 -7.87 -24.29
CA ASP A 490 8.90 -7.32 -25.49
C ASP A 490 7.54 -6.64 -25.18
N ASP A 491 6.72 -7.34 -24.40
CA ASP A 491 5.46 -6.80 -23.85
C ASP A 491 5.65 -6.12 -22.48
N MET A 492 6.53 -6.66 -21.62
CA MET A 492 6.69 -6.15 -20.25
C MET A 492 7.20 -4.70 -20.19
N GLN A 493 8.09 -4.31 -21.11
CA GLN A 493 8.60 -2.93 -21.18
C GLN A 493 7.51 -1.91 -21.44
N LYS A 494 6.39 -2.29 -22.08
CA LYS A 494 5.21 -1.42 -22.25
C LYS A 494 4.65 -1.01 -20.89
N LEU A 495 4.50 -1.97 -19.98
CA LEU A 495 4.01 -1.74 -18.62
C LEU A 495 5.05 -1.01 -17.76
N TRP A 496 6.30 -1.48 -17.77
CA TRP A 496 7.38 -0.88 -16.97
C TRP A 496 7.59 0.60 -17.30
N GLN A 497 7.57 0.95 -18.59
CA GLN A 497 7.72 2.33 -19.07
C GLN A 497 6.48 3.18 -18.78
N ARG A 498 5.27 2.65 -19.03
CA ARG A 498 4.00 3.38 -18.82
C ARG A 498 3.80 3.76 -17.34
N TYR A 499 3.98 2.80 -16.45
CA TYR A 499 3.82 2.99 -14.99
C TYR A 499 5.10 3.47 -14.30
N LYS A 500 6.19 3.66 -15.06
CA LYS A 500 7.49 4.18 -14.62
C LYS A 500 8.02 3.38 -13.43
N VAL A 501 8.19 2.07 -13.65
CA VAL A 501 8.89 1.18 -12.72
C VAL A 501 10.32 1.66 -12.56
N ASP A 502 10.78 1.76 -11.32
CA ASP A 502 12.08 2.36 -11.02
C ASP A 502 13.20 1.35 -11.21
N ILE A 503 13.02 0.16 -10.62
CA ILE A 503 13.97 -0.93 -10.66
C ILE A 503 13.23 -2.23 -10.94
N ALA A 504 13.73 -3.02 -11.89
CA ALA A 504 13.28 -4.36 -12.22
C ALA A 504 14.37 -5.39 -11.90
N PHE A 505 14.10 -6.27 -10.93
CA PHE A 505 15.03 -7.27 -10.42
C PHE A 505 14.81 -8.67 -11.00
N PHE A 506 15.91 -9.39 -11.23
CA PHE A 506 15.92 -10.77 -11.75
C PHE A 506 16.94 -11.65 -11.02
N GLY A 507 16.60 -12.91 -10.81
CA GLY A 507 17.53 -13.99 -10.45
C GLY A 507 17.99 -14.76 -11.69
N HIS A 508 18.05 -16.09 -11.58
CA HIS A 508 18.31 -17.11 -12.62
C HIS A 508 19.71 -17.11 -13.25
N VAL A 509 20.26 -15.93 -13.47
CA VAL A 509 21.64 -15.74 -13.94
C VAL A 509 22.52 -15.56 -12.71
N HIS A 510 23.35 -16.56 -12.41
CA HIS A 510 24.15 -16.59 -11.17
C HIS A 510 25.36 -15.62 -11.19
N ASN A 511 25.11 -14.33 -11.24
CA ASN A 511 26.08 -13.24 -11.11
C ASN A 511 25.36 -11.95 -10.69
N TYR A 512 26.06 -10.81 -10.72
CA TYR A 512 25.46 -9.49 -10.59
C TYR A 512 25.70 -8.65 -11.84
N GLU A 513 24.65 -8.01 -12.35
CA GLU A 513 24.74 -7.08 -13.48
C GLU A 513 23.74 -5.94 -13.32
N ARG A 514 24.22 -4.70 -13.45
CA ARG A 514 23.38 -3.50 -13.44
C ARG A 514 23.36 -2.84 -14.81
N ILE A 515 22.15 -2.53 -15.24
CA ILE A 515 21.85 -1.91 -16.53
C ILE A 515 21.48 -0.43 -16.30
N CYS A 516 21.80 0.43 -17.26
CA CYS A 516 21.39 1.84 -17.25
C CYS A 516 19.86 1.99 -17.20
N PRO A 517 19.31 3.17 -16.84
CA PRO A 517 17.92 3.50 -17.17
C PRO A 517 17.70 3.32 -18.69
N ILE A 518 16.87 2.36 -19.06
CA ILE A 518 16.81 1.81 -20.41
C ILE A 518 15.37 1.68 -20.90
N TYR A 519 15.17 1.90 -22.20
CA TYR A 519 13.94 1.57 -22.90
C TYR A 519 14.26 1.16 -24.35
N GLN A 520 13.58 0.14 -24.89
CA GLN A 520 13.82 -0.41 -26.24
C GLN A 520 15.32 -0.60 -26.58
N ASN A 521 16.06 -1.22 -25.65
CA ASN A 521 17.50 -1.49 -25.71
C ASN A 521 18.44 -0.24 -25.75
N GLN A 522 17.93 0.97 -25.51
CA GLN A 522 18.70 2.22 -25.49
C GLN A 522 18.73 2.85 -24.09
N CYS A 523 19.92 3.28 -23.62
CA CYS A 523 20.00 4.06 -22.39
C CYS A 523 19.34 5.43 -22.59
N VAL A 524 18.30 5.71 -21.81
CA VAL A 524 17.52 6.97 -21.84
C VAL A 524 17.98 7.98 -20.77
N ASN A 525 19.00 7.62 -20.00
CA ASN A 525 19.76 8.48 -19.12
C ASN A 525 21.26 8.12 -19.20
N SER A 526 22.14 9.11 -19.15
CA SER A 526 23.61 8.93 -19.22
C SER A 526 24.28 8.83 -17.85
N GLU A 527 23.56 9.10 -16.75
CA GLU A 527 24.11 8.97 -15.40
C GLU A 527 24.36 7.51 -15.01
N ILE A 528 25.35 7.30 -14.14
CA ILE A 528 25.79 5.96 -13.72
C ILE A 528 25.67 5.71 -12.20
N SER A 529 25.54 6.76 -11.39
CA SER A 529 25.43 6.65 -9.92
C SER A 529 24.53 7.68 -9.25
N HIS A 530 24.21 8.81 -9.90
CA HIS A 530 23.42 9.90 -9.29
C HIS A 530 22.26 10.34 -10.18
N TYR A 531 21.23 9.50 -10.23
CA TYR A 531 20.00 9.81 -10.95
C TYR A 531 19.24 10.92 -10.22
N SER A 532 18.86 11.96 -10.95
CA SER A 532 18.06 13.06 -10.41
C SER A 532 16.97 13.50 -11.40
N GLY A 533 15.83 13.94 -10.86
CA GLY A 533 14.65 14.23 -11.66
C GLY A 533 14.11 13.01 -12.40
N THR A 534 13.58 13.22 -13.60
CA THR A 534 12.97 12.17 -14.43
C THR A 534 14.02 11.17 -14.91
N VAL A 535 13.92 9.92 -14.45
CA VAL A 535 14.88 8.83 -14.76
C VAL A 535 14.73 8.31 -16.21
N ASN A 536 13.63 8.66 -16.88
CA ASN A 536 13.25 8.37 -18.28
C ASN A 536 13.01 6.90 -18.66
N GLY A 537 13.50 5.93 -17.89
CA GLY A 537 13.24 4.51 -18.07
C GLY A 537 13.67 3.67 -16.87
N THR A 538 13.32 2.39 -16.87
CA THR A 538 13.56 1.47 -15.75
C THR A 538 15.05 1.07 -15.66
N ILE A 539 15.57 0.97 -14.44
CA ILE A 539 16.88 0.36 -14.15
C ILE A 539 16.66 -1.16 -14.04
N HIS A 540 17.41 -1.96 -14.78
CA HIS A 540 17.35 -3.43 -14.65
C HIS A 540 18.55 -3.96 -13.86
N VAL A 541 18.30 -4.95 -13.01
CA VAL A 541 19.31 -5.54 -12.12
C VAL A 541 19.19 -7.06 -12.12
N VAL A 542 20.26 -7.75 -12.50
CA VAL A 542 20.46 -9.18 -12.24
C VAL A 542 21.13 -9.32 -10.87
N VAL A 543 20.56 -10.15 -10.02
CA VAL A 543 21.02 -10.41 -8.65
C VAL A 543 20.86 -11.90 -8.29
N GLY A 544 21.11 -12.79 -9.25
CA GLY A 544 21.17 -14.24 -9.04
C GLY A 544 22.49 -14.72 -8.41
N GLY A 545 23.39 -13.81 -8.03
CA GLY A 545 24.59 -14.11 -7.26
C GLY A 545 24.36 -14.64 -5.83
N GLY A 546 23.14 -15.03 -5.44
CA GLY A 546 22.82 -15.38 -4.05
C GLY A 546 23.57 -16.59 -3.50
N GLY A 547 23.96 -17.56 -4.33
CA GLY A 547 24.77 -18.69 -3.85
C GLY A 547 25.04 -19.82 -4.83
N SER A 548 24.20 -20.01 -5.84
CA SER A 548 24.36 -21.01 -6.90
C SER A 548 25.59 -20.76 -7.78
N HIS A 549 26.13 -21.83 -8.37
CA HIS A 549 27.33 -21.85 -9.21
C HIS A 549 27.40 -20.71 -10.25
N LEU A 550 28.47 -19.90 -10.20
CA LEU A 550 28.56 -18.63 -10.91
C LEU A 550 28.49 -18.77 -12.45
N SER A 551 27.67 -17.91 -13.06
CA SER A 551 27.36 -17.89 -14.49
C SER A 551 28.18 -16.85 -15.25
N ALA A 552 29.00 -17.28 -16.21
CA ALA A 552 29.91 -16.39 -16.94
C ALA A 552 29.19 -15.41 -17.89
N PHE A 553 29.73 -14.20 -18.01
CA PHE A 553 29.31 -13.20 -19.00
C PHE A 553 29.76 -13.54 -20.43
N SER A 554 29.02 -13.04 -21.41
CA SER A 554 29.34 -13.03 -22.83
C SER A 554 30.58 -12.15 -23.11
N THR A 555 31.28 -12.45 -24.20
CA THR A 555 32.37 -11.59 -24.71
C THR A 555 31.86 -10.33 -25.42
N LEU A 556 30.55 -10.26 -25.70
CA LEU A 556 29.90 -9.10 -26.29
C LEU A 556 29.70 -8.00 -25.25
N LYS A 557 30.37 -6.85 -25.44
CA LYS A 557 30.16 -5.66 -24.62
C LYS A 557 28.93 -4.90 -25.10
N THR A 558 27.87 -4.92 -24.30
CA THR A 558 26.64 -4.16 -24.54
C THR A 558 26.84 -2.70 -24.16
N VAL A 559 26.07 -1.78 -24.77
CA VAL A 559 26.16 -0.34 -24.46
C VAL A 559 25.47 0.04 -23.14
N TRP A 560 24.71 -0.88 -22.57
CA TRP A 560 23.81 -0.63 -21.44
C TRP A 560 24.23 -1.29 -20.12
N SER A 561 25.18 -2.23 -20.15
CA SER A 561 25.75 -2.83 -18.95
C SER A 561 26.68 -1.82 -18.25
N VAL A 562 26.22 -1.26 -17.13
CA VAL A 562 26.97 -0.26 -16.34
C VAL A 562 27.96 -0.95 -15.40
N TYR A 563 27.56 -2.06 -14.76
CA TYR A 563 28.40 -2.82 -13.84
C TYR A 563 28.15 -4.32 -13.98
N GLN A 564 29.20 -5.13 -13.84
CA GLN A 564 29.18 -6.60 -13.86
C GLN A 564 30.11 -7.14 -12.79
N ASP A 565 29.68 -8.16 -12.05
CA ASP A 565 30.49 -8.88 -11.06
C ASP A 565 30.23 -10.38 -11.11
N LEU A 566 31.30 -11.17 -11.14
CA LEU A 566 31.24 -12.63 -11.20
C LEU A 566 31.65 -13.21 -9.84
N ASP A 567 30.79 -12.98 -8.85
CA ASP A 567 30.98 -13.35 -7.44
C ASP A 567 29.60 -13.47 -6.76
N PHE A 568 29.60 -13.91 -5.50
CA PHE A 568 28.38 -14.02 -4.70
C PHE A 568 28.00 -12.70 -4.04
N GLY A 569 26.72 -12.33 -4.09
CA GLY A 569 26.23 -11.09 -3.51
C GLY A 569 24.71 -10.94 -3.55
N TYR A 570 24.24 -9.86 -2.93
CA TYR A 570 22.83 -9.47 -2.82
C TYR A 570 22.71 -7.95 -2.94
N THR A 571 21.49 -7.44 -3.08
CA THR A 571 21.23 -5.99 -3.13
C THR A 571 20.47 -5.50 -1.91
N LYS A 572 20.68 -4.23 -1.58
CA LYS A 572 20.04 -3.49 -0.51
C LYS A 572 19.48 -2.18 -1.05
N LEU A 573 18.21 -1.90 -0.75
CA LEU A 573 17.56 -0.62 -1.00
C LEU A 573 17.35 0.09 0.32
N THR A 574 17.80 1.34 0.44
CA THR A 574 17.54 2.21 1.59
C THR A 574 16.77 3.43 1.11
N ALA A 575 15.46 3.48 1.38
CA ALA A 575 14.68 4.71 1.22
C ALA A 575 14.85 5.56 2.48
N PHE A 576 15.38 6.78 2.33
CA PHE A 576 15.54 7.72 3.45
C PHE A 576 14.28 8.53 3.70
N ASN A 577 13.61 8.92 2.62
CA ASN A 577 12.34 9.62 2.57
C ASN A 577 11.72 9.45 1.16
N HIS A 578 10.59 10.10 0.91
CA HIS A 578 9.87 9.99 -0.37
C HIS A 578 10.69 10.42 -1.61
N SER A 579 11.65 11.35 -1.47
CA SER A 579 12.44 11.86 -2.61
C SER A 579 13.82 11.23 -2.78
N SER A 580 14.30 10.41 -1.82
CA SER A 580 15.66 9.87 -1.80
C SER A 580 15.75 8.36 -1.55
N LEU A 581 16.19 7.62 -2.58
CA LEU A 581 16.50 6.19 -2.55
C LEU A 581 18.00 5.96 -2.80
N LEU A 582 18.61 5.11 -1.98
CA LEU A 582 19.94 4.53 -2.20
C LEU A 582 19.80 3.04 -2.55
N PHE A 583 20.51 2.63 -3.61
CA PHE A 583 20.73 1.24 -3.99
C PHE A 583 22.19 0.87 -3.69
N GLU A 584 22.40 -0.31 -3.12
CA GLU A 584 23.72 -0.88 -2.84
C GLU A 584 23.75 -2.36 -3.27
N TYR A 585 24.76 -2.75 -4.06
CA TYR A 585 25.11 -4.17 -4.28
C TYR A 585 26.25 -4.56 -3.33
N MET A 586 26.05 -5.66 -2.60
CA MET A 586 26.93 -6.11 -1.53
C MET A 586 27.43 -7.53 -1.79
N LYS A 587 28.75 -7.75 -1.73
CA LYS A 587 29.32 -9.10 -1.84
C LYS A 587 29.08 -9.91 -0.57
N SER A 588 28.64 -11.16 -0.74
CA SER A 588 28.37 -12.09 0.37
C SER A 588 29.65 -12.54 1.09
N SER A 589 30.82 -12.42 0.45
CA SER A 589 32.10 -12.84 1.01
C SER A 589 32.61 -11.94 2.16
N ASP A 590 32.17 -10.68 2.26
CA ASP A 590 32.53 -9.79 3.37
C ASP A 590 31.43 -8.83 3.88
N GLY A 591 30.35 -8.65 3.12
CA GLY A 591 29.24 -7.74 3.43
C GLY A 591 29.55 -6.26 3.19
N LYS A 592 30.46 -5.92 2.27
CA LYS A 592 30.68 -4.54 1.81
C LYS A 592 29.99 -4.24 0.49
N VAL A 593 29.75 -2.96 0.23
CA VAL A 593 29.22 -2.43 -1.03
C VAL A 593 30.29 -2.41 -2.11
N TYR A 594 29.95 -2.87 -3.31
CA TYR A 594 30.84 -2.92 -4.49
C TYR A 594 30.34 -2.11 -5.69
N ASP A 595 29.02 -1.91 -5.79
CA ASP A 595 28.35 -1.01 -6.74
C ASP A 595 27.18 -0.31 -6.03
N SER A 596 26.87 0.92 -6.40
CA SER A 596 25.78 1.68 -5.80
C SER A 596 25.29 2.83 -6.68
N PHE A 597 24.05 3.25 -6.45
CA PHE A 597 23.50 4.48 -7.04
C PHE A 597 22.44 5.10 -6.14
N THR A 598 22.16 6.39 -6.37
CA THR A 598 21.08 7.13 -5.72
C THR A 598 20.06 7.61 -6.74
N ILE A 599 18.77 7.59 -6.39
CA ILE A 599 17.70 8.32 -7.09
C ILE A 599 17.23 9.46 -6.19
N SER A 600 17.32 10.70 -6.67
CA SER A 600 16.95 11.92 -5.97
C SER A 600 15.96 12.75 -6.82
N ARG A 601 14.66 12.60 -6.58
CA ARG A 601 13.58 13.17 -7.42
C ARG A 601 12.32 13.43 -6.58
N ASP A 602 11.46 14.34 -7.02
CA ASP A 602 10.16 14.60 -6.38
C ASP A 602 9.01 13.91 -7.13
N TYR A 603 7.79 13.90 -6.55
CA TYR A 603 6.60 13.31 -7.19
C TYR A 603 6.31 13.87 -8.60
N ARG A 604 6.56 15.17 -8.83
CA ARG A 604 6.48 15.80 -10.17
C ARG A 604 7.34 15.13 -11.23
N ASP A 605 8.49 14.57 -10.85
CA ASP A 605 9.41 13.90 -11.77
C ASP A 605 8.94 12.47 -12.09
N VAL A 606 8.13 11.88 -11.21
CA VAL A 606 7.38 10.63 -11.47
C VAL A 606 6.16 10.91 -12.35
N LEU A 607 5.56 12.09 -12.27
CA LEU A 607 4.45 12.51 -13.13
C LEU A 607 4.90 12.92 -14.55
N ALA A 608 6.04 13.61 -14.68
CA ALA A 608 6.60 14.11 -15.93
C ALA A 608 6.62 13.05 -17.05
N CYS A 609 6.16 13.44 -18.25
CA CYS A 609 6.03 12.51 -19.38
C CYS A 609 7.39 11.95 -19.86
N VAL A 610 7.43 10.65 -20.11
CA VAL A 610 8.57 9.94 -20.74
C VAL A 610 8.15 9.31 -22.06
N HIS A 611 9.10 8.86 -22.88
CA HIS A 611 8.81 8.12 -24.11
C HIS A 611 7.93 6.90 -23.79
N ASP A 612 6.81 6.73 -24.49
CA ASP A 612 5.76 5.71 -24.24
C ASP A 612 5.23 5.64 -22.78
N GLY A 613 5.49 6.67 -21.97
CA GLY A 613 5.02 6.82 -20.58
C GLY A 613 4.51 8.25 -20.33
N CYS A 614 3.57 8.66 -21.17
CA CYS A 614 2.86 9.94 -21.09
C CYS A 614 1.35 9.66 -21.20
N GLU A 615 0.56 10.19 -20.27
CA GLU A 615 -0.91 10.03 -20.32
C GLU A 615 -1.52 10.91 -21.43
N PRO A 616 -2.66 10.52 -22.03
CA PRO A 616 -3.24 11.24 -23.16
C PRO A 616 -3.61 12.70 -22.85
N THR A 617 -2.85 13.64 -23.41
CA THR A 617 -3.20 15.07 -23.37
C THR A 617 -4.26 15.40 -24.43
N THR A 618 -5.00 16.48 -24.23
CA THR A 618 -6.08 16.89 -25.13
C THR A 618 -5.77 18.24 -25.78
N LEU A 619 -5.89 18.31 -27.12
CA LEU A 619 -5.61 19.51 -27.91
C LEU A 619 -6.77 20.54 -27.84
N ALA A 620 -7.37 20.70 -26.67
CA ALA A 620 -8.46 21.65 -26.40
C ALA A 620 -7.94 23.09 -26.20
N THR A 621 -7.02 23.55 -27.05
CA THR A 621 -6.56 24.94 -27.08
C THR A 621 -7.42 25.75 -28.05
N PHE A 622 -7.96 26.88 -27.56
CA PHE A 622 -8.88 27.73 -28.32
C PHE A 622 -8.30 28.22 -29.64
N GLN A 623 -9.07 28.10 -30.73
CA GLN A 623 -8.79 28.81 -31.99
C GLN A 623 -9.07 30.32 -31.85
N LEU A 624 -8.17 31.07 -31.21
CA LEU A 624 -8.30 32.52 -31.06
C LEU A 624 -7.03 33.34 -31.37
N PHE A 625 -6.12 32.78 -32.18
CA PHE A 625 -4.97 33.52 -32.75
C PHE A 625 -4.91 33.45 -34.29
N ALA A 626 -6.06 33.66 -34.94
CA ALA A 626 -6.17 33.75 -36.41
C ALA A 626 -6.47 35.18 -36.92
N ILE A 627 -6.56 36.20 -36.04
CA ILE A 627 -6.75 37.62 -36.41
C ILE A 627 -5.78 38.49 -35.59
N LEU A 628 -4.50 38.52 -35.98
CA LEU A 628 -3.56 39.59 -35.59
C LEU A 628 -2.34 39.72 -36.53
N VAL A 629 -2.45 39.22 -37.76
CA VAL A 629 -1.63 39.70 -38.88
C VAL A 629 -2.25 41.02 -39.36
N ILE A 630 -1.43 41.98 -39.80
CA ILE A 630 -1.79 43.38 -40.11
C ILE A 630 -1.90 44.28 -38.86
N LEU A 631 -0.76 44.54 -38.20
CA LEU A 631 -0.20 45.87 -37.90
C LEU A 631 1.08 45.72 -37.07
N GLY A 632 2.17 46.46 -37.40
CA GLY A 632 3.38 46.50 -36.54
C GLY A 632 4.75 46.34 -37.21
N LEU A 633 4.84 46.12 -38.52
CA LEU A 633 6.13 46.08 -39.23
C LEU A 633 6.75 47.49 -39.38
N THR A 634 7.56 47.93 -38.40
CA THR A 634 8.80 48.71 -38.61
C THR A 634 9.61 48.86 -37.31
N ASN A 635 10.69 48.10 -37.15
CA ASN A 635 12.06 48.64 -37.30
C ASN A 635 13.10 47.51 -37.18
N LEU A 636 14.21 47.67 -37.92
CA LEU A 636 15.26 46.65 -38.09
C LEU A 636 16.63 47.24 -37.72
N GLY A 637 17.48 46.41 -37.11
CA GLY A 637 18.91 46.68 -36.91
C GLY A 637 19.36 46.54 -35.44
N GLY A 638 20.33 45.68 -35.10
CA GLY A 638 20.96 44.63 -35.91
C GLY A 638 22.32 44.17 -35.35
N ALA A 639 22.68 42.91 -35.64
CA ALA A 639 23.97 42.26 -35.34
C ALA A 639 24.34 42.06 -33.85
N ALA A 640 25.21 41.11 -33.46
CA ALA A 640 25.53 39.79 -34.03
C ALA A 640 26.36 38.94 -33.03
N ALA A 641 26.15 37.61 -33.07
CA ALA A 641 27.08 36.51 -32.71
C ALA A 641 27.74 36.43 -31.32
N GLY A 642 27.77 35.20 -30.77
CA GLY A 642 28.49 34.80 -29.54
C GLY A 642 27.54 34.57 -28.35
N GLY A 643 27.47 33.42 -27.69
CA GLY A 643 28.17 32.15 -27.90
C GLY A 643 29.06 31.76 -26.71
N GLY A 644 28.47 31.16 -25.65
CA GLY A 644 29.24 30.63 -24.53
C GLY A 644 28.39 30.15 -23.34
N GLY A 645 28.51 28.85 -23.05
CA GLY A 645 28.33 28.19 -21.73
C GLY A 645 27.21 28.63 -20.78
N PHE A 646 26.17 27.81 -20.67
CA PHE A 646 25.42 27.71 -19.42
C PHE A 646 26.28 27.01 -18.36
N GLY A 647 26.70 27.78 -17.35
CA GLY A 647 27.23 27.25 -16.09
C GLY A 647 26.62 28.05 -14.96
N GLU A 648 25.75 27.42 -14.15
CA GLU A 648 25.15 28.09 -13.00
C GLU A 648 26.23 28.44 -11.97
N GLN A 649 26.37 29.72 -11.62
CA GLN A 649 27.25 30.12 -10.53
C GLN A 649 26.54 29.97 -9.18
N PRO A 650 27.16 29.30 -8.17
CA PRO A 650 26.54 29.04 -6.86
C PRO A 650 26.17 30.26 -5.98
N LEU A 651 26.25 31.49 -6.52
CA LEU A 651 26.10 32.74 -5.76
C LEU A 651 25.01 33.69 -6.31
N SER A 652 24.24 33.27 -7.32
CA SER A 652 23.14 34.07 -7.90
C SER A 652 21.89 34.20 -7.01
N LYS A 653 21.80 33.41 -5.93
CA LYS A 653 20.63 33.33 -5.03
C LYS A 653 20.77 34.15 -3.72
N ILE A 654 21.57 35.22 -3.72
CA ILE A 654 21.60 36.18 -2.59
C ILE A 654 20.39 37.12 -2.73
N ALA A 655 19.27 36.73 -2.11
CA ALA A 655 18.14 37.64 -1.90
C ALA A 655 18.55 38.72 -0.90
N ILE A 656 18.58 39.99 -1.32
CA ILE A 656 18.85 41.13 -0.43
C ILE A 656 17.54 41.47 0.31
N GLU A 657 17.23 40.70 1.35
CA GLU A 657 16.08 40.94 2.24
C GLU A 657 16.16 42.35 2.86
N LYS A 658 15.17 43.19 2.57
CA LYS A 658 15.12 44.58 3.06
C LYS A 658 14.21 44.70 4.29
N ALA A 659 14.67 44.15 5.41
CA ALA A 659 14.00 44.30 6.70
C ALA A 659 13.89 45.78 7.13
N THR A 660 12.71 46.38 6.99
CA THR A 660 12.47 47.79 7.35
C THR A 660 12.00 47.88 8.81
N LEU A 661 12.92 47.57 9.73
CA LEU A 661 12.68 47.62 11.17
C LEU A 661 12.51 49.07 11.64
N ASN A 662 11.41 49.37 12.33
CA ASN A 662 11.17 50.64 13.00
C ASN A 662 10.87 50.39 14.49
N LEU A 663 11.71 49.58 15.13
CA LEU A 663 11.58 49.17 16.53
C LEU A 663 11.67 50.39 17.44
N SER A 664 10.53 50.80 18.00
CA SER A 664 10.47 52.00 18.84
C SER A 664 10.55 51.63 20.32
N CYS A 665 11.48 52.25 21.05
CA CYS A 665 11.56 52.15 22.51
C CYS A 665 10.32 52.72 23.25
N THR A 666 9.39 53.36 22.54
CA THR A 666 8.11 53.84 23.08
C THR A 666 6.91 52.98 22.66
N ALA A 667 7.11 51.94 21.85
CA ALA A 667 6.06 51.00 21.48
C ALA A 667 6.15 49.72 22.32
N SER A 668 5.01 49.14 22.67
CA SER A 668 4.95 47.88 23.41
C SER A 668 3.71 47.06 23.01
N ILE A 669 3.84 45.75 23.11
CA ILE A 669 2.75 44.78 22.91
C ILE A 669 2.97 43.60 23.86
N ASN A 670 1.92 43.15 24.54
CA ASN A 670 2.00 42.08 25.53
C ASN A 670 0.74 41.19 25.48
N ALA A 671 0.95 39.88 25.37
CA ALA A 671 -0.09 38.86 25.31
C ALA A 671 -0.27 38.14 26.66
N SER A 672 -1.51 37.80 26.99
CA SER A 672 -1.86 37.11 28.24
C SER A 672 -3.13 36.26 28.09
N PRO A 673 -3.25 35.08 28.75
CA PRO A 673 -2.26 34.44 29.63
C PRO A 673 -1.01 33.90 28.87
N LEU A 674 -0.01 33.42 29.61
CA LEU A 674 1.26 32.93 29.04
C LEU A 674 1.25 31.46 28.61
N VAL A 675 0.41 30.65 29.26
CA VAL A 675 0.22 29.23 28.97
C VAL A 675 -1.27 28.99 28.77
N LEU A 676 -1.62 28.33 27.66
CA LEU A 676 -2.98 28.02 27.24
C LEU A 676 -3.32 26.55 27.49
N GLY A 677 -4.59 26.17 27.50
CA GLY A 677 -5.03 24.76 27.54
C GLY A 677 -4.66 24.04 28.83
N LEU A 678 -4.68 24.72 29.98
CA LEU A 678 -4.22 24.17 31.27
C LEU A 678 -5.09 23.03 31.81
N GLN A 679 -6.32 22.85 31.31
CA GLN A 679 -7.23 21.74 31.62
C GLN A 679 -7.35 20.74 30.45
N GLY A 680 -6.53 20.90 29.41
CA GLY A 680 -6.58 20.12 28.17
C GLY A 680 -7.40 20.76 27.05
N GLU A 681 -7.70 22.06 27.13
CA GLU A 681 -8.35 22.81 26.06
C GLU A 681 -7.43 22.96 24.84
N ASP A 682 -7.96 22.65 23.66
CA ASP A 682 -7.34 22.89 22.36
C ASP A 682 -7.53 24.33 21.84
N THR A 683 -8.39 25.13 22.48
CA THR A 683 -8.79 26.46 22.00
C THR A 683 -8.93 27.44 23.17
N GLU A 684 -8.25 28.59 23.15
CA GLU A 684 -8.30 29.58 24.25
C GLU A 684 -8.25 31.05 23.79
N TRP A 685 -8.84 31.94 24.59
CA TRP A 685 -8.86 33.39 24.38
C TRP A 685 -7.65 34.12 24.94
N VAL A 686 -6.86 34.73 24.08
CA VAL A 686 -5.71 35.57 24.41
C VAL A 686 -6.12 37.05 24.36
N THR A 687 -5.76 37.80 25.40
CA THR A 687 -5.87 39.26 25.43
C THR A 687 -4.50 39.89 25.16
N VAL A 688 -4.44 40.70 24.10
CA VAL A 688 -3.23 41.38 23.62
C VAL A 688 -3.39 42.87 23.82
N LYS A 689 -2.59 43.43 24.73
CA LYS A 689 -2.55 44.88 25.01
C LYS A 689 -1.40 45.49 24.22
N LEU A 690 -1.62 46.63 23.59
CA LEU A 690 -0.59 47.34 22.83
C LEU A 690 -0.65 48.84 23.07
N GLU A 691 0.51 49.47 22.95
CA GLU A 691 0.71 50.92 23.07
C GLU A 691 1.75 51.39 22.03
N ASN A 692 1.37 52.31 21.17
CA ASN A 692 2.20 52.96 20.15
C ASN A 692 2.10 54.48 20.33
N HIS A 693 3.24 55.17 20.47
CA HIS A 693 3.26 56.64 20.62
C HIS A 693 3.17 57.40 19.28
N THR A 694 3.23 56.70 18.15
CA THR A 694 2.97 57.24 16.81
C THR A 694 1.96 56.33 16.07
N PRO A 695 0.70 56.28 16.52
CA PRO A 695 -0.31 55.38 15.96
C PRO A 695 -0.82 55.89 14.61
N THR A 696 -1.03 54.97 13.66
CA THR A 696 -1.73 55.27 12.40
C THR A 696 -2.98 54.39 12.25
N GLU A 697 -3.85 54.74 11.29
CA GLU A 697 -5.14 54.05 11.09
C GLU A 697 -4.97 52.67 10.45
N ASP A 698 -3.84 52.46 9.77
CA ASP A 698 -3.38 51.23 9.13
C ASP A 698 -2.43 50.39 10.00
N ASP A 699 -2.31 50.69 11.30
CA ASP A 699 -1.58 49.86 12.27
C ASP A 699 -2.29 48.52 12.48
N TRP A 700 -1.53 47.43 12.49
CA TRP A 700 -2.08 46.08 12.61
C TRP A 700 -1.21 45.15 13.46
N VAL A 701 -1.84 44.16 14.08
CA VAL A 701 -1.20 43.10 14.87
C VAL A 701 -1.33 41.78 14.15
N GLY A 702 -0.20 41.18 13.77
CA GLY A 702 -0.12 39.82 13.27
C GLY A 702 0.11 38.80 14.38
N VAL A 703 -0.50 37.63 14.25
CA VAL A 703 -0.28 36.43 15.08
C VAL A 703 0.66 35.50 14.34
N PHE A 704 1.78 35.11 14.94
CA PHE A 704 2.79 34.25 14.31
C PHE A 704 2.99 32.97 15.11
N SER A 705 3.03 31.83 14.43
CA SER A 705 3.38 30.54 15.00
C SER A 705 4.19 29.71 13.99
N PRO A 706 5.47 29.37 14.25
CA PRO A 706 6.22 29.57 15.50
C PRO A 706 6.38 31.03 15.95
N ALA A 707 6.60 31.23 17.24
CA ALA A 707 6.73 32.57 17.85
C ALA A 707 7.93 33.37 17.32
N ARG A 708 8.91 32.70 16.72
CA ARG A 708 10.05 33.28 16.01
C ARG A 708 9.77 33.30 14.50
N PHE A 709 9.45 34.46 13.97
CA PHE A 709 9.09 34.69 12.56
C PHE A 709 10.11 35.61 11.87
N ASN A 710 10.26 35.50 10.54
CA ASN A 710 11.04 36.47 9.77
C ASN A 710 10.15 37.64 9.33
N ALA A 711 10.44 38.83 9.87
CA ALA A 711 9.72 40.07 9.58
C ALA A 711 10.17 40.79 8.29
N SER A 712 11.15 40.25 7.56
CA SER A 712 11.55 40.76 6.24
C SER A 712 10.39 40.74 5.24
N MET A 713 10.44 41.65 4.27
CA MET A 713 9.53 41.59 3.12
C MET A 713 10.03 40.56 2.11
N CYS A 714 9.18 39.58 1.79
CA CYS A 714 9.36 38.65 0.68
C CYS A 714 8.34 39.02 -0.40
N LEU A 715 8.76 39.82 -1.38
CA LEU A 715 7.91 40.24 -2.49
C LEU A 715 7.77 39.11 -3.53
N PRO A 716 6.58 38.90 -4.11
CA PRO A 716 6.35 37.83 -5.07
C PRO A 716 7.17 38.01 -6.34
N VAL A 717 7.86 36.93 -6.74
CA VAL A 717 8.58 36.83 -8.02
C VAL A 717 7.92 35.72 -8.83
N ASN A 718 7.10 36.11 -9.81
CA ASN A 718 6.30 35.20 -10.65
C ASN A 718 5.35 34.25 -9.87
N ALA A 719 4.93 34.65 -8.66
CA ALA A 719 4.04 33.88 -7.78
C ALA A 719 2.63 34.52 -7.73
N PRO A 720 1.68 34.13 -8.60
CA PRO A 720 0.40 34.83 -8.76
C PRO A 720 -0.61 34.62 -7.61
N LYS A 721 -0.36 33.67 -6.70
CA LYS A 721 -1.22 33.37 -5.53
C LYS A 721 -0.65 33.88 -4.20
N GLU A 722 0.56 34.45 -4.20
CA GLU A 722 1.10 35.15 -3.03
C GLU A 722 0.33 36.47 -2.80
N GLN A 723 -0.13 36.67 -1.57
CA GLN A 723 -1.03 37.74 -1.15
C GLN A 723 -0.36 38.66 -0.10
N THR A 724 -0.94 39.85 0.12
CA THR A 724 -0.52 40.74 1.22
C THR A 724 -1.00 40.21 2.58
N PRO A 725 -0.23 40.40 3.67
CA PRO A 725 1.06 41.07 3.73
C PRO A 725 2.22 40.21 3.21
N TYR A 726 3.13 40.82 2.44
CA TYR A 726 4.27 40.16 1.80
C TYR A 726 5.46 39.96 2.75
N ILE A 727 5.25 39.17 3.82
CA ILE A 727 6.25 38.91 4.88
C ILE A 727 6.82 37.50 4.71
N CYS A 728 8.13 37.33 4.92
CA CYS A 728 8.85 36.06 4.71
C CYS A 728 8.43 34.91 5.66
N THR A 729 7.61 35.21 6.66
CA THR A 729 6.82 34.23 7.41
C THR A 729 5.38 34.74 7.43
N ALA A 730 4.45 33.99 6.83
CA ALA A 730 3.04 34.29 6.91
C ALA A 730 2.54 34.34 8.37
N PRO A 731 1.88 35.42 8.84
CA PRO A 731 1.08 35.36 10.06
C PRO A 731 -0.07 34.35 9.87
N ILE A 732 -0.44 33.68 10.95
CA ILE A 732 -1.62 32.81 11.03
C ILE A 732 -2.89 33.61 10.73
N LYS A 733 -2.98 34.81 11.33
CA LYS A 733 -4.07 35.79 11.20
C LYS A 733 -3.64 37.15 11.75
N TYR A 734 -4.44 38.18 11.54
CA TYR A 734 -4.16 39.55 11.98
C TYR A 734 -5.43 40.38 12.26
N LYS A 735 -5.28 41.50 12.97
CA LYS A 735 -6.32 42.53 13.22
C LYS A 735 -5.73 43.93 13.12
N TYR A 736 -6.55 44.92 12.77
CA TYR A 736 -6.14 46.33 12.88
C TYR A 736 -6.23 46.79 14.35
N ALA A 737 -5.34 47.68 14.76
CA ALA A 737 -5.35 48.20 16.14
C ALA A 737 -6.63 48.99 16.46
N THR A 738 -7.24 49.59 15.44
CA THR A 738 -8.53 50.30 15.45
C THR A 738 -9.73 49.40 15.76
N ASP A 739 -9.69 48.10 15.44
CA ASP A 739 -10.81 47.16 15.62
C ASP A 739 -11.33 47.09 17.07
N SER A 740 -10.43 47.27 18.05
CA SER A 740 -10.78 47.30 19.48
C SER A 740 -11.02 48.71 20.05
N ASN A 741 -10.62 49.76 19.32
CA ASN A 741 -10.68 51.13 19.80
C ASN A 741 -10.66 52.13 18.62
N ALA A 742 -11.82 52.69 18.26
CA ALA A 742 -11.94 53.74 17.24
C ALA A 742 -11.22 55.06 17.59
N ASN A 743 -10.70 55.23 18.81
CA ASN A 743 -9.81 56.34 19.18
C ASN A 743 -8.33 55.93 19.25
N TYR A 744 -7.94 54.75 18.76
CA TYR A 744 -6.56 54.27 18.76
C TYR A 744 -5.58 55.31 18.16
N THR A 745 -5.95 55.90 17.01
CA THR A 745 -5.20 56.96 16.31
C THR A 745 -4.98 58.24 17.12
N LYS A 746 -5.67 58.41 18.26
CA LYS A 746 -5.52 59.53 19.21
C LYS A 746 -4.89 59.13 20.54
N THR A 747 -5.08 57.88 20.97
CA THR A 747 -4.69 57.39 22.30
C THR A 747 -3.44 56.52 22.30
N GLY A 748 -3.05 55.99 21.13
CA GLY A 748 -1.95 55.03 20.98
C GLY A 748 -2.22 53.65 21.56
N LYS A 749 -3.36 53.42 22.22
CA LYS A 749 -3.61 52.24 23.08
C LYS A 749 -4.77 51.41 22.55
N ALA A 750 -4.56 50.10 22.44
CA ALA A 750 -5.58 49.13 22.04
C ALA A 750 -5.53 47.86 22.91
N THR A 751 -6.60 47.07 22.89
CA THR A 751 -6.68 45.80 23.60
C THR A 751 -7.46 44.81 22.74
N LEU A 752 -6.73 44.11 21.88
CA LEU A 752 -7.27 43.11 20.98
C LEU A 752 -7.52 41.80 21.73
N LYS A 753 -8.49 41.03 21.25
CA LYS A 753 -8.71 39.64 21.64
C LYS A 753 -8.59 38.73 20.43
N PHE A 754 -7.88 37.63 20.61
CA PHE A 754 -7.74 36.55 19.64
C PHE A 754 -8.14 35.24 20.31
N GLN A 755 -8.82 34.36 19.58
CA GLN A 755 -9.08 32.98 19.97
C GLN A 755 -8.05 32.10 19.25
N LEU A 756 -7.09 31.52 19.96
CA LEU A 756 -6.07 30.67 19.35
C LEU A 756 -6.47 29.20 19.46
N ILE A 757 -6.12 28.43 18.43
CA ILE A 757 -6.20 26.98 18.40
C ILE A 757 -4.82 26.35 18.63
N ASN A 758 -4.77 25.16 19.22
CA ASN A 758 -3.53 24.41 19.42
C ASN A 758 -3.12 23.74 18.11
N GLN A 759 -2.25 24.41 17.36
CA GLN A 759 -1.72 23.91 16.10
C GLN A 759 -0.20 23.71 16.17
N ARG A 760 0.27 23.03 17.23
CA ARG A 760 1.68 22.72 17.51
C ARG A 760 2.47 23.89 18.08
N ALA A 761 3.20 24.64 17.25
CA ALA A 761 4.24 25.56 17.73
C ALA A 761 3.74 26.70 18.64
N ASP A 762 4.68 27.35 19.34
CA ASP A 762 4.42 28.52 20.17
C ASP A 762 3.94 29.74 19.35
N PHE A 763 3.46 30.78 20.04
CA PHE A 763 2.88 31.98 19.43
C PHE A 763 3.56 33.26 19.90
N SER A 764 3.67 34.24 18.99
CA SER A 764 3.93 35.65 19.31
C SER A 764 2.98 36.58 18.55
N PHE A 765 2.88 37.82 19.04
CA PHE A 765 2.09 38.88 18.42
C PHE A 765 3.02 40.04 18.07
N ALA A 766 2.89 40.58 16.87
CA ALA A 766 3.76 41.65 16.39
C ALA A 766 2.94 42.81 15.82
N LEU A 767 3.27 44.03 16.25
CA LEU A 767 2.67 45.28 15.81
C LEU A 767 3.44 45.85 14.62
N PHE A 768 2.72 46.18 13.56
CA PHE A 768 3.24 46.79 12.33
C PHE A 768 2.58 48.14 12.05
N THR A 769 3.36 49.06 11.46
CA THR A 769 2.90 50.31 10.83
C THR A 769 2.98 50.20 9.31
N GLY A 770 2.23 51.01 8.56
CA GLY A 770 2.31 51.08 7.09
C GLY A 770 1.45 50.05 6.35
N GLY A 771 0.43 49.50 7.02
CA GLY A 771 -0.56 48.59 6.46
C GLY A 771 0.03 47.26 5.98
N LEU A 772 -0.73 46.54 5.16
CA LEU A 772 -0.34 45.23 4.64
C LEU A 772 0.60 45.32 3.43
N LEU A 773 0.67 46.47 2.76
CA LEU A 773 1.48 46.70 1.56
C LEU A 773 2.94 47.06 1.85
N ASN A 774 3.20 47.81 2.93
CA ASN A 774 4.55 48.23 3.32
C ASN A 774 4.77 48.03 4.85
N PRO A 775 4.55 46.81 5.39
CA PRO A 775 4.56 46.57 6.82
C PRO A 775 5.95 46.78 7.41
N LYS A 776 6.02 47.62 8.45
CA LYS A 776 7.24 47.89 9.23
C LYS A 776 7.04 47.41 10.65
N LEU A 777 7.88 46.49 11.09
CA LEU A 777 7.81 45.95 12.45
C LEU A 777 8.16 47.03 13.48
N VAL A 778 7.26 47.21 14.46
CA VAL A 778 7.36 48.23 15.52
C VAL A 778 7.62 47.61 16.89
N ALA A 779 6.93 46.52 17.23
CA ALA A 779 7.09 45.80 18.50
C ALA A 779 6.68 44.32 18.37
N VAL A 780 7.25 43.46 19.22
CA VAL A 780 6.93 42.02 19.32
C VAL A 780 6.63 41.68 20.79
N SER A 781 5.68 40.79 21.03
CA SER A 781 5.24 40.41 22.37
C SER A 781 6.18 39.41 23.04
N ASN A 782 5.94 39.19 24.35
CA ASN A 782 6.25 37.91 24.98
C ASN A 782 5.70 36.74 24.16
N PHE A 783 6.37 35.60 24.19
CA PHE A 783 5.84 34.37 23.63
C PHE A 783 4.77 33.77 24.56
N ILE A 784 3.85 33.02 23.99
CA ILE A 784 2.86 32.21 24.71
C ILE A 784 2.76 30.82 24.04
N THR A 785 2.28 29.81 24.75
CA THR A 785 2.17 28.44 24.19
C THR A 785 1.07 27.64 24.88
N PHE A 786 0.61 26.54 24.27
CA PHE A 786 -0.28 25.59 24.93
C PHE A 786 0.49 24.74 25.95
N SER A 787 -0.22 24.21 26.95
CA SER A 787 0.32 23.34 28.01
C SER A 787 0.96 22.07 27.43
N ASN A 788 0.38 21.53 26.36
CA ASN A 788 0.98 20.53 25.49
C ASN A 788 0.83 20.94 24.01
N PRO A 789 1.86 21.53 23.40
CA PRO A 789 1.96 21.79 21.96
C PRO A 789 1.66 20.57 21.09
N LYS A 790 2.09 19.37 21.51
CA LYS A 790 2.06 18.16 20.69
C LYS A 790 0.75 17.37 20.79
N ALA A 791 -0.25 17.86 21.53
CA ALA A 791 -1.49 17.14 21.84
C ALA A 791 -2.22 16.60 20.58
N PRO A 792 -2.89 15.43 20.67
CA PRO A 792 -3.74 14.92 19.59
C PRO A 792 -5.05 15.72 19.51
N VAL A 793 -5.29 16.37 18.37
CA VAL A 793 -6.35 17.36 18.14
C VAL A 793 -7.08 17.16 16.80
N TYR A 794 -8.29 17.72 16.71
CA TYR A 794 -9.13 17.82 15.51
C TYR A 794 -9.37 16.48 14.78
N PRO A 795 -9.93 15.46 15.46
CA PRO A 795 -10.27 14.21 14.79
C PRO A 795 -11.41 14.40 13.81
N ARG A 796 -11.25 13.79 12.63
CA ARG A 796 -12.25 13.69 11.57
C ARG A 796 -12.48 12.22 11.25
N LEU A 797 -13.75 11.84 11.17
CA LEU A 797 -14.22 10.51 10.83
C LEU A 797 -14.44 10.42 9.32
N ALA A 798 -14.10 9.28 8.73
CA ALA A 798 -14.50 8.92 7.39
C ALA A 798 -14.86 7.43 7.32
N GLN A 799 -15.71 7.05 6.36
CA GLN A 799 -16.03 5.65 6.15
C GLN A 799 -14.80 4.92 5.58
N GLY A 800 -14.49 3.73 6.11
CA GLY A 800 -13.37 2.91 5.69
C GLY A 800 -13.63 2.16 4.37
N LYS A 801 -12.74 1.21 4.03
CA LYS A 801 -12.88 0.39 2.81
C LYS A 801 -13.98 -0.69 2.91
N SER A 802 -14.80 -0.66 3.94
CA SER A 802 -15.95 -1.54 4.16
C SER A 802 -16.98 -0.87 5.07
N TRP A 803 -18.27 -1.21 4.91
CA TRP A 803 -19.39 -0.59 5.64
C TRP A 803 -19.27 -0.67 7.18
N ASN A 804 -18.57 -1.69 7.68
CA ASN A 804 -18.29 -1.95 9.10
C ASN A 804 -16.91 -1.46 9.56
N GLU A 805 -16.29 -0.56 8.81
CA GLU A 805 -15.04 0.13 9.14
C GLU A 805 -15.27 1.65 9.20
N MET A 806 -14.81 2.28 10.27
CA MET A 806 -14.73 3.75 10.40
C MET A 806 -13.27 4.12 10.60
N THR A 807 -12.78 5.15 9.93
CA THR A 807 -11.46 5.72 10.23
C THR A 807 -11.59 6.88 11.21
N VAL A 808 -10.56 7.05 12.04
CA VAL A 808 -10.34 8.25 12.85
C VAL A 808 -9.01 8.83 12.40
N THR A 809 -9.05 9.96 11.69
CA THR A 809 -7.86 10.70 11.26
C THR A 809 -7.69 11.94 12.15
N TRP A 810 -6.49 12.19 12.70
CA TRP A 810 -6.22 13.33 13.59
C TRP A 810 -4.81 13.89 13.41
N THR A 811 -4.58 15.09 13.94
CA THR A 811 -3.27 15.76 13.87
C THR A 811 -2.61 15.79 15.25
N SER A 812 -1.29 15.65 15.32
CA SER A 812 -0.51 15.87 16.55
C SER A 812 0.89 16.41 16.27
N GLY A 813 1.66 16.65 17.33
CA GLY A 813 3.09 16.98 17.22
C GLY A 813 4.03 15.83 17.59
N TYR A 814 3.55 14.60 17.76
CA TYR A 814 4.38 13.43 18.07
C TYR A 814 4.68 12.60 16.82
N ASP A 815 5.97 12.45 16.52
CA ASP A 815 6.47 11.49 15.54
C ASP A 815 6.35 10.04 16.06
N ILE A 816 6.34 9.05 15.16
CA ILE A 816 6.37 7.62 15.48
C ILE A 816 7.61 7.23 16.31
N ASN A 817 8.72 7.97 16.19
CA ASN A 817 9.92 7.76 17.00
C ASN A 817 9.79 8.33 18.44
N GLU A 818 8.86 9.26 18.67
CA GLU A 818 8.57 9.80 20.00
C GLU A 818 7.46 9.01 20.71
N ALA A 819 6.40 8.66 19.97
CA ALA A 819 5.21 8.03 20.51
C ALA A 819 4.54 7.08 19.52
N VAL A 820 4.02 5.95 20.02
CA VAL A 820 3.17 5.06 19.21
C VAL A 820 1.72 5.59 19.22
N PRO A 821 1.15 5.97 18.06
CA PRO A 821 -0.20 6.52 17.97
C PRO A 821 -1.27 5.42 17.86
N PHE A 822 -2.39 5.60 18.55
CA PHE A 822 -3.50 4.65 18.56
C PHE A 822 -4.83 5.31 18.98
N VAL A 823 -5.94 4.60 18.80
CA VAL A 823 -7.27 5.00 19.29
C VAL A 823 -7.79 3.93 20.26
N GLU A 824 -8.24 4.34 21.45
CA GLU A 824 -9.01 3.49 22.37
C GLU A 824 -10.50 3.75 22.18
N TRP A 825 -11.27 2.69 21.90
CA TRP A 825 -12.66 2.80 21.46
C TRP A 825 -13.54 1.63 21.91
N GLY A 826 -14.85 1.78 21.78
CA GLY A 826 -15.83 0.71 22.00
C GLY A 826 -17.20 1.21 22.44
N VAL A 827 -18.06 0.28 22.86
CA VAL A 827 -19.37 0.59 23.48
C VAL A 827 -19.17 0.86 24.97
N GLU A 828 -19.89 1.83 25.53
CA GLU A 828 -19.77 2.16 26.95
C GLU A 828 -20.16 0.96 27.85
N GLY A 829 -19.40 0.75 28.91
CA GLY A 829 -19.58 -0.39 29.82
C GLY A 829 -19.09 -1.74 29.30
N GLN A 830 -18.66 -1.84 28.03
CA GLN A 830 -18.06 -3.06 27.46
C GLN A 830 -16.51 -3.02 27.51
N THR A 831 -15.89 -4.15 27.14
CA THR A 831 -14.44 -4.26 26.99
C THR A 831 -13.95 -3.31 25.90
N ARG A 832 -13.01 -2.42 26.25
CA ARG A 832 -12.44 -1.44 25.31
C ARG A 832 -11.51 -2.12 24.31
N LYS A 833 -11.63 -1.75 23.04
CA LYS A 833 -10.69 -2.08 21.96
C LYS A 833 -9.60 -1.00 21.87
N ARG A 834 -8.48 -1.34 21.23
CA ARG A 834 -7.49 -0.36 20.75
C ARG A 834 -7.04 -0.71 19.33
N SER A 835 -7.06 0.28 18.45
CA SER A 835 -6.55 0.18 17.07
C SER A 835 -5.31 1.07 16.96
N GLY A 836 -4.23 0.57 16.34
CA GLY A 836 -3.07 1.40 15.99
C GLY A 836 -3.42 2.42 14.90
N ALA A 837 -2.50 3.36 14.63
CA ALA A 837 -2.65 4.30 13.54
C ALA A 837 -1.45 4.31 12.60
N GLY A 838 -1.71 4.33 11.29
CA GLY A 838 -0.73 4.77 10.30
C GLY A 838 -0.45 6.25 10.47
N THR A 839 0.80 6.67 10.25
CA THR A 839 1.20 8.09 10.34
C THR A 839 1.73 8.56 9.00
N LEU A 840 1.23 9.71 8.55
CA LEU A 840 1.69 10.44 7.38
C LEU A 840 2.10 11.85 7.80
N THR A 841 2.99 12.45 7.02
CA THR A 841 3.34 13.87 7.07
C THR A 841 3.85 14.29 5.69
N PHE A 842 4.05 15.58 5.50
CA PHE A 842 4.65 16.14 4.29
C PHE A 842 5.58 17.29 4.66
N ASP A 843 6.59 17.53 3.83
CA ASP A 843 7.57 18.61 4.04
C ASP A 843 7.47 19.69 2.96
N ARG A 844 8.31 20.73 3.10
CA ARG A 844 8.36 21.87 2.16
C ARG A 844 8.76 21.44 0.74
N SER A 845 9.54 20.36 0.58
CA SER A 845 10.02 19.90 -0.72
C SER A 845 8.90 19.28 -1.56
N MET A 846 7.92 18.63 -0.94
CA MET A 846 6.76 18.01 -1.59
C MET A 846 5.80 19.02 -2.24
N MET A 847 5.76 20.27 -1.76
CA MET A 847 4.93 21.33 -2.33
C MET A 847 5.37 21.68 -3.76
N CYS A 848 4.45 21.84 -4.71
CA CYS A 848 4.80 22.12 -6.11
C CYS A 848 5.25 23.56 -6.37
N GLY A 849 4.78 24.55 -5.59
CA GLY A 849 5.05 25.97 -5.88
C GLY A 849 4.69 26.95 -4.76
N ALA A 850 4.66 28.25 -5.08
CA ALA A 850 4.43 29.34 -4.14
C ALA A 850 2.94 29.77 -4.07
N PRO A 851 2.38 30.12 -2.89
CA PRO A 851 3.05 30.30 -1.60
C PRO A 851 3.40 29.04 -0.80
N ALA A 852 2.87 27.86 -1.15
CA ALA A 852 2.99 26.62 -0.36
C ALA A 852 4.46 26.24 -0.01
N LYS A 853 5.35 26.34 -1.00
CA LYS A 853 6.79 26.04 -0.91
C LYS A 853 7.60 27.21 -0.32
N THR A 854 7.04 28.42 -0.24
CA THR A 854 7.74 29.68 0.07
C THR A 854 7.25 30.32 1.37
N VAL A 855 6.44 31.38 1.33
CA VAL A 855 6.09 32.23 2.48
C VAL A 855 4.95 31.67 3.32
N GLY A 856 4.07 30.85 2.72
CA GLY A 856 2.93 30.23 3.37
C GLY A 856 3.23 28.88 4.03
N TRP A 857 4.42 28.32 3.79
CA TRP A 857 4.84 27.06 4.41
C TRP A 857 4.75 27.09 5.93
N ARG A 858 4.05 26.12 6.51
CA ARG A 858 4.04 25.83 7.93
C ARG A 858 4.07 24.32 8.16
N ASP A 859 4.85 23.89 9.14
CA ASP A 859 4.98 22.50 9.55
C ASP A 859 3.61 21.90 9.94
N PRO A 860 3.15 20.80 9.31
CA PRO A 860 1.85 20.18 9.58
C PRO A 860 1.85 19.27 10.83
N GLY A 861 3.04 18.97 11.39
CA GLY A 861 3.23 17.89 12.35
C GLY A 861 2.96 16.53 11.72
N PHE A 862 2.20 15.70 12.44
CA PHE A 862 1.95 14.32 12.06
C PHE A 862 0.45 14.07 11.99
N ILE A 863 0.00 13.47 10.90
CA ILE A 863 -1.39 13.09 10.66
C ILE A 863 -1.50 11.58 10.85
N HIS A 864 -2.31 11.14 11.80
CA HIS A 864 -2.46 9.74 12.15
C HIS A 864 -3.85 9.26 11.76
N THR A 865 -3.96 8.10 11.11
CA THR A 865 -5.23 7.47 10.75
C THR A 865 -5.33 6.07 11.38
N SER A 866 -6.34 5.87 12.22
CA SER A 866 -6.66 4.58 12.85
C SER A 866 -7.93 3.97 12.26
N PHE A 867 -7.97 2.64 12.16
CA PHE A 867 -9.05 1.88 11.54
C PHE A 867 -9.85 1.13 12.61
N LEU A 868 -11.13 1.49 12.77
CA LEU A 868 -12.05 0.90 13.72
C LEU A 868 -12.88 -0.18 12.98
N LYS A 869 -12.31 -1.39 12.91
CA LYS A 869 -12.84 -2.56 12.21
C LYS A 869 -13.86 -3.35 13.06
N ASP A 870 -14.67 -4.18 12.40
CA ASP A 870 -15.72 -5.02 13.00
C ASP A 870 -16.81 -4.23 13.75
N LEU A 871 -17.29 -3.13 13.15
CA LEU A 871 -18.40 -2.36 13.68
C LEU A 871 -19.73 -3.08 13.48
N TRP A 872 -20.56 -3.07 14.53
CA TRP A 872 -21.95 -3.50 14.47
C TRP A 872 -22.80 -2.30 14.05
N PRO A 873 -23.76 -2.42 13.11
CA PRO A 873 -24.42 -1.25 12.50
C PRO A 873 -25.34 -0.50 13.48
N ASN A 874 -25.40 0.82 13.35
CA ASN A 874 -26.24 1.75 14.13
C ASN A 874 -25.92 1.87 15.64
N ILE A 875 -24.80 1.30 16.10
CA ILE A 875 -24.40 1.27 17.51
C ILE A 875 -23.57 2.52 17.84
N GLU A 876 -23.85 3.13 18.99
CA GLU A 876 -23.04 4.21 19.54
C GLU A 876 -21.69 3.68 20.08
N GLN A 877 -20.60 4.28 19.62
CA GLN A 877 -19.23 3.96 20.00
C GLN A 877 -18.59 5.23 20.59
N PHE A 878 -17.88 5.10 21.71
CA PHE A 878 -16.93 6.14 22.11
C PHE A 878 -15.57 5.89 21.44
N TYR A 879 -14.78 6.96 21.31
CA TYR A 879 -13.36 6.85 21.04
C TYR A 879 -12.55 7.97 21.72
N ARG A 880 -11.23 7.74 21.86
CA ARG A 880 -10.24 8.76 22.22
C ARG A 880 -8.88 8.40 21.65
N MET A 881 -8.14 9.43 21.25
CA MET A 881 -6.81 9.31 20.64
C MET A 881 -5.77 9.20 21.75
N GLY A 882 -4.77 8.35 21.53
CA GLY A 882 -3.71 8.04 22.49
C GLY A 882 -2.34 8.04 21.82
N HIS A 883 -1.38 8.65 22.50
CA HIS A 883 0.04 8.65 22.11
C HIS A 883 0.86 8.04 23.24
N ARG A 884 1.39 6.83 23.03
CA ARG A 884 2.22 6.13 24.00
C ARG A 884 3.68 6.52 23.80
N LEU A 885 4.19 7.39 24.66
CA LEU A 885 5.60 7.79 24.67
C LEU A 885 6.52 6.59 24.96
N SER A 886 7.78 6.69 24.53
CA SER A 886 8.82 5.67 24.77
C SER A 886 9.03 5.31 26.26
N ASN A 887 8.71 6.21 27.19
CA ASN A 887 8.75 5.95 28.64
C ASN A 887 7.50 5.23 29.21
N GLY A 888 6.53 4.85 28.36
CA GLY A 888 5.29 4.19 28.73
C GLY A 888 4.15 5.11 29.18
N THR A 889 4.38 6.43 29.29
CA THR A 889 3.31 7.42 29.54
C THR A 889 2.41 7.52 28.31
N ILE A 890 1.09 7.61 28.52
CA ILE A 890 0.13 7.79 27.43
C ILE A 890 -0.51 9.18 27.55
N ILE A 891 -0.30 9.99 26.53
CA ILE A 891 -1.01 11.26 26.32
C ILE A 891 -2.36 10.93 25.67
N TRP A 892 -3.44 11.51 26.18
CA TRP A 892 -4.81 11.24 25.74
C TRP A 892 -5.51 12.51 25.28
N SER A 893 -6.40 12.38 24.28
CA SER A 893 -7.37 13.42 23.94
C SER A 893 -8.58 13.46 24.89
N LYS A 894 -9.43 14.48 24.72
CA LYS A 894 -10.85 14.43 25.11
C LYS A 894 -11.56 13.19 24.51
N LYS A 895 -12.68 12.78 25.10
CA LYS A 895 -13.48 11.62 24.66
C LYS A 895 -14.54 12.07 23.65
N TYR A 896 -14.68 11.35 22.56
CA TYR A 896 -15.63 11.59 21.47
C TYR A 896 -16.60 10.41 21.35
N ILE A 897 -17.69 10.61 20.60
CA ILE A 897 -18.76 9.62 20.39
C ILE A 897 -19.21 9.71 18.93
N PHE A 898 -19.36 8.55 18.28
CA PHE A 898 -19.97 8.44 16.95
C PHE A 898 -20.97 7.29 16.90
N ARG A 899 -21.81 7.26 15.86
CA ARG A 899 -22.69 6.14 15.56
C ARG A 899 -22.18 5.40 14.33
N SER A 900 -22.02 4.08 14.41
CA SER A 900 -21.61 3.28 13.27
C SER A 900 -22.65 3.27 12.14
N SER A 901 -22.18 3.20 10.90
CA SER A 901 -22.99 3.17 9.68
C SER A 901 -24.08 2.09 9.72
N PRO A 902 -25.25 2.32 9.08
CA PRO A 902 -26.18 1.26 8.68
C PRO A 902 -25.50 0.20 7.81
N TYR A 903 -26.04 -1.02 7.80
CA TYR A 903 -25.68 -2.01 6.79
C TYR A 903 -26.16 -1.55 5.39
N PRO A 904 -25.43 -1.82 4.29
CA PRO A 904 -25.88 -1.47 2.93
C PRO A 904 -27.24 -2.07 2.58
N GLY A 905 -28.21 -1.21 2.30
CA GLY A 905 -29.62 -1.54 2.12
C GLY A 905 -30.42 -1.88 3.38
N GLN A 906 -29.99 -1.39 4.54
CA GLN A 906 -30.83 -1.38 5.73
C GLN A 906 -31.98 -0.38 5.56
N ASP A 907 -33.23 -0.83 5.75
CA ASP A 907 -34.40 0.04 5.76
C ASP A 907 -34.46 0.84 7.08
N SER A 908 -34.05 2.11 7.04
CA SER A 908 -34.06 3.01 8.19
C SER A 908 -33.98 4.47 7.75
N LEU A 909 -34.47 5.40 8.57
CA LEU A 909 -34.29 6.84 8.33
C LEU A 909 -32.79 7.17 8.21
N GLN A 910 -32.38 7.80 7.11
CA GLN A 910 -30.99 8.12 6.77
C GLN A 910 -30.91 9.55 6.20
N ARG A 911 -30.06 10.40 6.80
CA ARG A 911 -30.04 11.86 6.57
C ARG A 911 -28.64 12.34 6.19
N VAL A 912 -28.47 12.67 4.91
CA VAL A 912 -27.18 13.01 4.27
C VAL A 912 -27.12 14.52 4.05
N ILE A 913 -25.97 15.14 4.33
CA ILE A 913 -25.68 16.54 3.95
C ILE A 913 -24.70 16.55 2.78
N MET A 914 -24.88 17.47 1.83
CA MET A 914 -23.96 17.68 0.71
C MET A 914 -23.83 19.15 0.32
N PHE A 915 -22.60 19.60 0.11
CA PHE A 915 -22.23 20.94 -0.36
C PHE A 915 -20.76 20.96 -0.85
N GLY A 916 -20.37 21.93 -1.68
CA GLY A 916 -18.96 22.25 -1.96
C GLY A 916 -18.54 23.59 -1.34
N ASP A 917 -17.27 23.99 -1.44
CA ASP A 917 -16.88 25.41 -1.45
C ASP A 917 -17.11 26.18 -0.13
N MET A 918 -17.10 25.49 1.02
CA MET A 918 -17.37 26.11 2.32
C MET A 918 -16.23 27.02 2.80
N GLY A 919 -14.97 26.57 2.66
CA GLY A 919 -13.83 27.27 3.24
C GLY A 919 -13.92 27.44 4.76
N LYS A 920 -13.31 28.53 5.24
CA LYS A 920 -13.12 28.80 6.68
C LYS A 920 -13.40 30.26 7.05
N GLY A 921 -13.47 30.55 8.34
CA GLY A 921 -13.54 31.92 8.84
C GLY A 921 -13.19 32.04 10.32
N GLU A 922 -12.63 33.19 10.68
CA GLU A 922 -12.18 33.44 12.05
C GLU A 922 -13.30 33.81 13.02
N ARG A 923 -13.60 32.90 13.96
CA ARG A 923 -14.66 33.09 14.97
C ARG A 923 -14.43 34.29 15.91
N ASP A 924 -13.20 34.80 16.00
CA ASP A 924 -12.90 36.03 16.74
C ASP A 924 -13.01 37.31 15.90
N GLY A 925 -13.26 37.20 14.59
CA GLY A 925 -13.30 38.33 13.65
C GLY A 925 -11.93 38.85 13.21
N SER A 926 -10.88 38.02 13.23
CA SER A 926 -9.59 38.33 12.60
C SER A 926 -9.70 38.35 11.08
N ASN A 927 -8.76 39.04 10.44
CA ASN A 927 -8.48 38.91 9.02
C ASN A 927 -7.26 38.00 8.81
N GLU A 928 -7.08 37.48 7.60
CA GLU A 928 -6.11 36.43 7.28
C GLU A 928 -5.92 36.32 5.75
N TYR A 929 -5.09 35.39 5.27
CA TYR A 929 -4.94 35.11 3.85
C TYR A 929 -6.18 34.38 3.28
N SER A 930 -6.46 34.57 1.99
CA SER A 930 -7.61 33.98 1.30
C SER A 930 -8.95 34.19 2.02
N ASN A 931 -9.15 35.34 2.69
CA ASN A 931 -10.35 35.61 3.51
C ASN A 931 -11.54 36.08 2.65
N TYR A 932 -12.11 35.16 1.87
CA TYR A 932 -13.24 35.44 0.95
C TYR A 932 -14.40 34.44 1.07
N GLN A 933 -14.53 33.75 2.21
CA GLN A 933 -15.61 32.78 2.48
C GLN A 933 -16.57 33.21 3.61
N PRO A 934 -17.29 34.34 3.48
CA PRO A 934 -18.09 34.89 4.58
C PRO A 934 -19.27 34.01 5.02
N GLY A 935 -19.70 33.04 4.20
CA GLY A 935 -20.73 32.06 4.59
C GLY A 935 -20.23 30.88 5.43
N ALA A 936 -18.91 30.63 5.48
CA ALA A 936 -18.31 29.41 6.04
C ALA A 936 -18.78 29.08 7.47
N LEU A 937 -18.73 30.09 8.35
CA LEU A 937 -19.13 29.96 9.75
C LEU A 937 -20.65 29.78 9.92
N ASN A 938 -21.47 30.38 9.05
CA ASN A 938 -22.91 30.19 9.08
C ASN A 938 -23.26 28.75 8.71
N THR A 939 -22.71 28.20 7.62
CA THR A 939 -22.94 26.82 7.20
C THR A 939 -22.47 25.83 8.25
N THR A 940 -21.25 26.01 8.76
CA THR A 940 -20.69 25.23 9.88
C THR A 940 -21.66 25.22 11.08
N ASP A 941 -22.13 26.39 11.52
CA ASP A 941 -23.01 26.50 12.68
C ASP A 941 -24.41 25.91 12.45
N GLN A 942 -25.00 26.00 11.25
CA GLN A 942 -26.29 25.35 10.97
C GLN A 942 -26.16 23.82 10.98
N ILE A 943 -25.08 23.28 10.43
CA ILE A 943 -24.81 21.83 10.45
C ILE A 943 -24.60 21.35 11.90
N ILE A 944 -23.90 22.12 12.74
CA ILE A 944 -23.75 21.83 14.18
C ILE A 944 -25.11 21.86 14.90
N ARG A 945 -25.99 22.83 14.59
CA ARG A 945 -27.32 22.95 15.21
C ARG A 945 -28.25 21.77 14.87
N ASP A 946 -28.19 21.28 13.63
CA ASP A 946 -29.02 20.16 13.14
C ASP A 946 -28.30 18.79 13.23
N LEU A 947 -27.12 18.70 13.83
CA LEU A 947 -26.23 17.52 13.80
C LEU A 947 -26.90 16.23 14.31
N LYS A 948 -27.84 16.31 15.25
CA LYS A 948 -28.62 15.15 15.74
C LYS A 948 -29.56 14.55 14.68
N ASN A 949 -29.82 15.32 13.62
CA ASN A 949 -30.62 14.94 12.46
C ASN A 949 -29.78 14.78 11.18
N ILE A 950 -28.48 14.59 11.33
CA ILE A 950 -27.50 14.40 10.26
C ILE A 950 -26.72 13.13 10.58
N ASP A 951 -26.56 12.25 9.59
CA ASP A 951 -25.97 10.92 9.77
C ASP A 951 -24.60 10.79 9.04
N ILE A 952 -24.37 11.61 8.01
CA ILE A 952 -23.13 11.72 7.22
C ILE A 952 -23.09 13.07 6.45
N VAL A 953 -21.89 13.61 6.23
CA VAL A 953 -21.65 14.85 5.48
C VAL A 953 -20.71 14.59 4.30
N PHE A 954 -20.97 15.22 3.15
CA PHE A 954 -20.11 15.26 1.98
C PHE A 954 -19.74 16.71 1.62
N HIS A 955 -18.46 17.04 1.69
CA HIS A 955 -17.90 18.33 1.23
C HIS A 955 -17.17 18.11 -0.10
N ILE A 956 -17.82 18.45 -1.21
CA ILE A 956 -17.41 18.04 -2.56
C ILE A 956 -16.41 19.02 -3.22
N GLY A 957 -15.23 19.11 -2.61
CA GLY A 957 -14.11 19.96 -3.05
C GLY A 957 -14.21 21.41 -2.58
N ASP A 958 -13.11 22.13 -2.77
CA ASP A 958 -12.84 23.48 -2.25
C ASP A 958 -13.08 23.55 -0.74
N LEU A 959 -12.16 22.89 -0.03
CA LEU A 959 -12.26 22.58 1.38
C LEU A 959 -11.94 23.79 2.25
N SER A 960 -10.73 24.35 2.10
CA SER A 960 -10.19 25.38 3.02
C SER A 960 -9.82 26.70 2.34
N TYR A 961 -9.62 26.73 1.02
CA TYR A 961 -9.01 27.85 0.29
C TYR A 961 -7.66 28.32 0.88
N ALA A 962 -6.92 27.42 1.56
CA ALA A 962 -5.60 27.73 2.09
C ALA A 962 -4.64 28.24 0.99
N ASN A 963 -4.72 27.66 -0.22
CA ASN A 963 -4.02 28.13 -1.42
C ASN A 963 -2.51 28.35 -1.17
N GLY A 964 -1.88 27.45 -0.41
CA GLY A 964 -0.49 27.48 0.01
C GLY A 964 -0.21 28.21 1.33
N TYR A 965 -1.20 28.80 1.99
CA TYR A 965 -1.09 29.32 3.37
C TYR A 965 -1.43 28.23 4.39
N ILE A 966 -0.47 27.31 4.55
CA ILE A 966 -0.63 25.98 5.14
C ILE A 966 -1.23 25.97 6.56
N SER A 967 -1.07 27.05 7.34
CA SER A 967 -1.69 27.20 8.67
C SER A 967 -3.22 27.07 8.68
N GLN A 968 -3.88 27.29 7.55
CA GLN A 968 -5.34 27.29 7.43
C GLN A 968 -5.95 25.88 7.35
N TRP A 969 -5.15 24.83 7.14
CA TRP A 969 -5.64 23.45 7.24
C TRP A 969 -5.87 22.97 8.69
N ASP A 970 -5.06 23.45 9.64
CA ASP A 970 -5.35 23.27 11.08
C ASP A 970 -6.63 24.03 11.48
N GLN A 971 -6.77 25.26 10.98
CA GLN A 971 -7.93 26.12 11.22
C GLN A 971 -9.23 25.49 10.68
N PHE A 972 -9.20 24.97 9.45
CA PHE A 972 -10.34 24.28 8.84
C PHE A 972 -10.69 22.98 9.58
N THR A 973 -9.71 22.14 9.91
CA THR A 973 -9.95 20.91 10.69
C THR A 973 -10.48 21.20 12.10
N ALA A 974 -10.04 22.28 12.75
CA ALA A 974 -10.63 22.75 14.01
C ALA A 974 -12.05 23.31 13.85
N GLN A 975 -12.34 24.04 12.75
CA GLN A 975 -13.68 24.56 12.44
C GLN A 975 -14.71 23.44 12.27
N VAL A 976 -14.34 22.35 11.59
CA VAL A 976 -15.24 21.20 11.34
C VAL A 976 -15.19 20.11 12.41
N GLU A 977 -14.28 20.16 13.39
CA GLU A 977 -14.19 19.16 14.48
C GLU A 977 -15.55 18.86 15.14
N PRO A 978 -16.41 19.84 15.49
CA PRO A 978 -17.70 19.56 16.14
C PRO A 978 -18.68 18.73 15.29
N ILE A 979 -18.44 18.65 13.97
CA ILE A 979 -19.21 17.84 13.01
C ILE A 979 -18.45 16.52 12.77
N ALA A 980 -17.22 16.64 12.27
CA ALA A 980 -16.40 15.55 11.76
C ALA A 980 -15.94 14.56 12.84
N SER A 981 -15.94 14.94 14.13
CA SER A 981 -15.65 14.02 15.24
C SER A 981 -16.86 13.20 15.72
N THR A 982 -18.04 13.42 15.12
CA THR A 982 -19.31 12.78 15.52
C THR A 982 -19.98 12.02 14.37
N VAL A 983 -19.91 12.55 13.14
CA VAL A 983 -20.39 11.91 11.90
C VAL A 983 -19.29 11.86 10.85
N PRO A 984 -19.33 10.94 9.86
CA PRO A 984 -18.33 10.91 8.81
C PRO A 984 -18.39 12.19 7.97
N TYR A 985 -17.23 12.80 7.74
CA TYR A 985 -17.03 14.00 6.92
C TYR A 985 -16.25 13.60 5.67
N MET A 986 -16.98 13.13 4.67
CA MET A 986 -16.42 12.66 3.40
C MET A 986 -16.06 13.87 2.53
N VAL A 987 -14.89 13.87 1.90
CA VAL A 987 -14.40 14.99 1.07
C VAL A 987 -14.25 14.60 -0.41
N GLY A 988 -14.44 15.55 -1.31
CA GLY A 988 -13.90 15.53 -2.68
C GLY A 988 -12.66 16.43 -2.78
N SER A 989 -11.95 16.35 -3.90
CA SER A 989 -10.92 17.35 -4.26
C SER A 989 -11.52 18.36 -5.23
N GLY A 990 -11.26 19.65 -5.01
CA GLY A 990 -11.52 20.73 -5.95
C GLY A 990 -10.23 21.35 -6.50
N ASN A 991 -10.38 22.43 -7.27
CA ASN A 991 -9.25 23.09 -7.91
C ASN A 991 -8.36 23.82 -6.90
N HIS A 992 -8.94 24.33 -5.80
CA HIS A 992 -8.16 24.95 -4.72
C HIS A 992 -7.39 23.93 -3.86
N GLU A 993 -7.67 22.63 -3.97
CA GLU A 993 -6.79 21.59 -3.44
C GLU A 993 -5.69 21.21 -4.45
N ARG A 994 -6.04 21.05 -5.73
CA ARG A 994 -5.26 20.20 -6.66
C ARG A 994 -4.59 20.88 -7.85
N ASP A 995 -5.12 21.99 -8.37
CA ASP A 995 -4.63 22.56 -9.64
C ASP A 995 -3.24 23.21 -9.50
N TRP A 996 -2.27 22.70 -10.28
CA TRP A 996 -0.95 23.32 -10.44
C TRP A 996 -0.28 22.92 -11.78
N PRO A 997 0.41 23.83 -12.50
CA PRO A 997 1.12 23.51 -13.74
C PRO A 997 2.16 22.38 -13.59
N ASP A 998 2.33 21.58 -14.63
CA ASP A 998 3.22 20.41 -14.70
C ASP A 998 3.00 19.34 -13.60
N SER A 999 1.93 19.45 -12.78
CA SER A 999 1.63 18.51 -11.68
C SER A 999 0.72 17.35 -12.08
N GLY A 1000 0.41 17.19 -13.37
CA GLY A 1000 -0.50 16.15 -13.86
C GLY A 1000 -1.98 16.34 -13.45
N SER A 1001 -2.39 17.53 -13.03
CA SER A 1001 -3.80 17.93 -13.04
C SER A 1001 -4.30 18.07 -14.49
N PHE A 1002 -5.60 17.89 -14.71
CA PHE A 1002 -6.22 18.07 -16.03
C PHE A 1002 -6.34 19.56 -16.41
N TYR A 1003 -6.50 20.44 -15.42
CA TYR A 1003 -6.46 21.88 -15.60
C TYR A 1003 -5.06 22.42 -15.31
N ASP A 1004 -4.53 23.16 -16.28
CA ASP A 1004 -3.27 23.91 -16.18
C ASP A 1004 -3.53 25.28 -15.50
N LYS A 1005 -3.99 25.22 -14.25
CA LYS A 1005 -4.31 26.37 -13.40
C LYS A 1005 -3.43 26.34 -12.15
N VAL A 1006 -3.34 27.46 -11.45
CA VAL A 1006 -2.49 27.65 -10.24
C VAL A 1006 -3.31 27.68 -8.95
N ASP A 1007 -4.54 27.16 -8.94
CA ASP A 1007 -5.52 27.50 -7.91
C ASP A 1007 -5.18 27.00 -6.51
N SER A 1008 -4.48 25.86 -6.42
CA SER A 1008 -3.95 25.31 -5.17
C SER A 1008 -2.83 26.12 -4.51
N GLY A 1009 -2.29 27.17 -5.18
CA GLY A 1009 -1.16 27.94 -4.65
C GLY A 1009 0.11 27.12 -4.37
N GLY A 1010 0.25 25.99 -5.08
CA GLY A 1010 1.39 25.09 -4.97
C GLY A 1010 1.19 23.91 -4.02
N GLU A 1011 -0.01 23.73 -3.44
CA GLU A 1011 -0.33 22.56 -2.61
C GLU A 1011 -0.51 21.27 -3.44
N CYS A 1012 -0.97 21.39 -4.69
CA CYS A 1012 -1.06 20.32 -5.70
C CYS A 1012 -1.62 18.97 -5.21
N GLY A 1013 -2.62 19.01 -4.31
CA GLY A 1013 -3.34 17.87 -3.76
C GLY A 1013 -2.76 17.28 -2.46
N VAL A 1014 -1.49 17.55 -2.14
CA VAL A 1014 -0.76 16.88 -1.05
C VAL A 1014 -1.45 17.02 0.31
N LEU A 1015 -2.01 18.21 0.60
CA LEU A 1015 -2.67 18.48 1.87
C LEU A 1015 -4.07 17.87 1.96
N ALA A 1016 -4.85 17.89 0.88
CA ALA A 1016 -6.15 17.25 0.83
C ALA A 1016 -6.04 15.72 1.03
N GLU A 1017 -5.11 15.09 0.30
CA GLU A 1017 -4.86 13.64 0.36
C GLU A 1017 -4.19 13.16 1.65
N THR A 1018 -3.66 14.07 2.48
CA THR A 1018 -3.02 13.72 3.76
C THR A 1018 -3.87 14.13 4.97
N MET A 1019 -4.48 15.31 4.97
CA MET A 1019 -5.25 15.82 6.11
C MET A 1019 -6.58 15.08 6.30
N PHE A 1020 -7.18 14.58 5.22
CA PHE A 1020 -8.43 13.81 5.26
C PHE A 1020 -8.22 12.41 4.69
N TYR A 1021 -8.90 11.41 5.28
CA TYR A 1021 -8.97 10.06 4.73
C TYR A 1021 -10.21 9.90 3.85
N VAL A 1022 -10.05 9.26 2.69
CA VAL A 1022 -11.14 8.72 1.88
C VAL A 1022 -10.81 7.28 1.48
N PRO A 1023 -11.82 6.39 1.30
CA PRO A 1023 -11.60 4.96 1.01
C PRO A 1023 -11.24 4.69 -0.46
N ALA A 1024 -10.32 5.47 -1.01
CA ALA A 1024 -9.86 5.36 -2.39
C ALA A 1024 -8.90 4.17 -2.62
N GLU A 1025 -8.72 3.84 -3.90
CA GLU A 1025 -7.66 2.93 -4.36
C GLU A 1025 -6.47 3.70 -4.95
N ASN A 1026 -6.71 4.77 -5.74
CA ASN A 1026 -5.66 5.65 -6.28
C ASN A 1026 -6.25 7.07 -6.54
N ARG A 1027 -5.63 8.12 -5.96
CA ARG A 1027 -6.09 9.54 -5.94
C ARG A 1027 -7.46 9.76 -5.26
N ALA A 1028 -7.97 10.99 -5.26
CA ALA A 1028 -9.18 11.41 -4.52
C ALA A 1028 -10.54 10.86 -5.05
N LYS A 1029 -10.54 9.87 -5.95
CA LYS A 1029 -11.76 9.24 -6.51
C LYS A 1029 -12.11 7.95 -5.73
N TYR A 1030 -13.36 7.82 -5.27
CA TYR A 1030 -13.78 6.69 -4.42
C TYR A 1030 -15.30 6.47 -4.42
N LYS A 1031 -15.71 5.28 -3.95
CA LYS A 1031 -17.10 4.93 -3.71
C LYS A 1031 -17.35 4.65 -2.23
N THR A 1032 -18.53 4.98 -1.73
CA THR A 1032 -18.92 4.65 -0.36
C THR A 1032 -20.43 4.44 -0.22
N ASP A 1033 -20.85 3.85 0.90
CA ASP A 1033 -22.20 3.35 1.14
C ASP A 1033 -22.74 3.87 2.48
N TYR A 1034 -23.94 4.47 2.47
CA TYR A 1034 -24.66 4.82 3.69
C TYR A 1034 -26.08 4.26 3.65
N GLY A 1035 -26.25 3.03 4.14
CA GLY A 1035 -27.54 2.34 4.11
C GLY A 1035 -28.06 2.18 2.68
N MET A 1036 -29.19 2.81 2.36
CA MET A 1036 -29.85 2.78 1.06
C MET A 1036 -29.17 3.66 0.00
N PHE A 1037 -28.20 4.48 0.38
CA PHE A 1037 -27.42 5.32 -0.54
C PHE A 1037 -26.11 4.65 -0.99
N ARG A 1038 -25.83 4.73 -2.29
CA ARG A 1038 -24.49 4.53 -2.90
C ARG A 1038 -24.00 5.89 -3.43
N PHE A 1039 -22.77 6.24 -3.09
CA PHE A 1039 -22.09 7.43 -3.60
C PHE A 1039 -20.93 7.04 -4.51
N CYS A 1040 -20.86 7.69 -5.67
CA CYS A 1040 -19.71 7.66 -6.57
C CYS A 1040 -19.10 9.07 -6.64
N ILE A 1041 -17.93 9.24 -6.01
CA ILE A 1041 -17.25 10.54 -5.90
C ILE A 1041 -16.14 10.61 -6.96
N ALA A 1042 -16.24 11.61 -7.83
CA ALA A 1042 -15.25 11.91 -8.86
C ALA A 1042 -14.34 13.08 -8.43
N ASP A 1043 -13.11 13.04 -8.93
CA ASP A 1043 -12.06 14.05 -8.76
C ASP A 1043 -11.97 14.82 -10.10
N THR A 1044 -12.51 16.04 -10.14
CA THR A 1044 -12.64 16.79 -11.40
C THR A 1044 -11.33 17.37 -11.92
N GLU A 1045 -10.29 17.36 -11.10
CA GLU A 1045 -8.99 17.92 -11.48
C GLU A 1045 -8.12 16.86 -12.20
N HIS A 1046 -8.73 15.73 -12.60
CA HIS A 1046 -8.17 14.67 -13.44
C HIS A 1046 -9.20 14.21 -14.49
N ASP A 1047 -8.73 13.72 -15.64
CA ASP A 1047 -9.58 13.43 -16.81
C ASP A 1047 -10.68 12.37 -16.53
N TRP A 1048 -11.94 12.76 -16.70
CA TRP A 1048 -13.15 11.93 -16.49
C TRP A 1048 -13.74 11.31 -17.76
N ARG A 1049 -13.16 11.55 -18.94
CA ARG A 1049 -13.77 11.25 -20.25
C ARG A 1049 -13.64 9.77 -20.66
N GLU A 1050 -14.46 9.36 -21.63
CA GLU A 1050 -14.56 7.97 -22.08
C GLU A 1050 -13.18 7.38 -22.44
N GLY A 1051 -12.80 6.29 -21.76
CA GLY A 1051 -11.50 5.63 -21.88
C GLY A 1051 -10.53 5.87 -20.71
N SER A 1052 -10.70 6.95 -19.94
CA SER A 1052 -9.82 7.28 -18.80
C SER A 1052 -9.92 6.26 -17.65
N GLU A 1053 -8.94 6.28 -16.77
CA GLU A 1053 -8.93 5.48 -15.52
C GLU A 1053 -10.12 5.86 -14.61
N GLN A 1054 -10.43 7.15 -14.49
CA GLN A 1054 -11.56 7.65 -13.73
C GLN A 1054 -12.91 7.25 -14.36
N TYR A 1055 -13.06 7.30 -15.69
CA TYR A 1055 -14.30 6.85 -16.36
C TYR A 1055 -14.60 5.37 -16.06
N LYS A 1056 -13.56 4.51 -16.10
CA LYS A 1056 -13.67 3.08 -15.74
C LYS A 1056 -14.03 2.88 -14.26
N PHE A 1057 -13.44 3.68 -13.37
CA PHE A 1057 -13.81 3.69 -11.95
C PHE A 1057 -15.28 4.10 -11.74
N ILE A 1058 -15.75 5.16 -12.41
CA ILE A 1058 -17.14 5.64 -12.32
C ILE A 1058 -18.10 4.56 -12.83
N GLU A 1059 -17.85 3.95 -13.99
CA GLU A 1059 -18.67 2.85 -14.50
C GLU A 1059 -18.71 1.66 -13.52
N ASN A 1060 -17.55 1.25 -12.97
CA ASN A 1060 -17.49 0.19 -11.95
C ASN A 1060 -18.27 0.56 -10.67
N CYS A 1061 -18.21 1.81 -10.22
CA CYS A 1061 -18.95 2.27 -9.04
C CYS A 1061 -20.47 2.19 -9.26
N LEU A 1062 -20.94 2.66 -10.42
CA LEU A 1062 -22.34 2.68 -10.83
C LEU A 1062 -22.88 1.28 -11.17
N ALA A 1063 -22.05 0.38 -11.70
CA ALA A 1063 -22.43 -0.99 -12.03
C ALA A 1063 -22.49 -1.93 -10.82
N THR A 1064 -21.68 -1.68 -9.77
CA THR A 1064 -21.56 -2.58 -8.60
C THR A 1064 -22.51 -2.21 -7.44
N VAL A 1065 -23.68 -1.63 -7.74
CA VAL A 1065 -24.72 -1.33 -6.76
C VAL A 1065 -25.93 -2.25 -6.97
N ASP A 1066 -26.37 -2.89 -5.88
CA ASP A 1066 -27.64 -3.61 -5.88
C ASP A 1066 -28.76 -2.58 -5.68
N ARG A 1067 -29.42 -2.15 -6.77
CA ARG A 1067 -30.50 -1.14 -6.70
C ARG A 1067 -31.78 -1.63 -6.00
N GLN A 1068 -31.91 -2.92 -5.67
CA GLN A 1068 -33.02 -3.39 -4.81
C GLN A 1068 -32.75 -3.04 -3.35
N LYS A 1069 -31.49 -3.16 -2.92
CA LYS A 1069 -31.02 -2.81 -1.57
C LYS A 1069 -30.68 -1.32 -1.42
N GLN A 1070 -30.04 -0.75 -2.43
CA GLN A 1070 -29.54 0.63 -2.43
C GLN A 1070 -30.19 1.40 -3.57
N PRO A 1071 -31.49 1.77 -3.41
CA PRO A 1071 -32.25 2.42 -4.45
C PRO A 1071 -31.72 3.82 -4.80
N TRP A 1072 -31.03 4.50 -3.89
CA TRP A 1072 -30.58 5.89 -4.07
C TRP A 1072 -29.12 5.93 -4.57
N LEU A 1073 -28.96 6.17 -5.88
CA LEU A 1073 -27.66 6.20 -6.54
C LEU A 1073 -27.24 7.65 -6.84
N ILE A 1074 -26.22 8.10 -6.12
CA ILE A 1074 -25.75 9.49 -6.13
C ILE A 1074 -24.37 9.57 -6.81
N PHE A 1075 -24.25 10.49 -7.77
CA PHE A 1075 -22.96 10.92 -8.30
C PHE A 1075 -22.60 12.27 -7.67
N ALA A 1076 -21.33 12.51 -7.37
CA ALA A 1076 -20.86 13.84 -7.00
C ALA A 1076 -19.45 14.11 -7.51
N ALA A 1077 -19.19 15.36 -7.81
CA ALA A 1077 -17.96 15.90 -8.39
C ALA A 1077 -17.76 17.33 -7.86
N HIS A 1078 -16.56 17.90 -7.93
CA HIS A 1078 -16.38 19.31 -7.56
C HIS A 1078 -16.83 20.24 -8.69
N ARG A 1079 -16.08 20.33 -9.80
CA ARG A 1079 -16.47 21.16 -10.96
C ARG A 1079 -17.78 20.68 -11.61
N VAL A 1080 -18.51 21.58 -12.25
CA VAL A 1080 -19.81 21.28 -12.85
C VAL A 1080 -19.67 20.48 -14.14
N LEU A 1081 -19.65 19.15 -14.04
CA LEU A 1081 -19.69 18.24 -15.19
C LEU A 1081 -21.10 18.03 -15.78
N GLY A 1082 -22.12 18.74 -15.27
CA GLY A 1082 -23.53 18.50 -15.58
C GLY A 1082 -24.22 19.69 -16.23
N TYR A 1083 -24.84 20.53 -15.40
CA TYR A 1083 -25.62 21.69 -15.83
C TYR A 1083 -25.54 22.80 -14.77
N SER A 1084 -25.10 23.98 -15.18
CA SER A 1084 -25.13 25.24 -14.40
C SER A 1084 -25.40 26.40 -15.35
N SER A 1085 -26.20 27.38 -14.91
CA SER A 1085 -26.46 28.62 -15.62
C SER A 1085 -25.59 29.78 -15.13
N ASP A 1086 -24.47 29.48 -14.44
CA ASP A 1086 -23.45 30.44 -14.01
C ASP A 1086 -23.01 31.39 -15.13
N TYR A 1087 -22.68 32.62 -14.74
CA TYR A 1087 -22.26 33.69 -15.63
C TYR A 1087 -21.00 33.34 -16.44
N TRP A 1088 -19.98 32.71 -15.84
CA TRP A 1088 -18.68 32.46 -16.47
C TRP A 1088 -18.76 31.38 -17.55
N TYR A 1089 -19.37 30.23 -17.25
CA TYR A 1089 -19.66 29.23 -18.29
C TYR A 1089 -20.52 29.85 -19.42
N GLY A 1090 -21.50 30.70 -19.06
CA GLY A 1090 -22.31 31.44 -20.04
C GLY A 1090 -21.52 32.41 -20.93
N GLN A 1091 -20.43 33.03 -20.45
CA GLN A 1091 -19.53 33.85 -21.28
C GLN A 1091 -18.69 33.00 -22.24
N GLU A 1092 -18.30 31.79 -21.82
CA GLU A 1092 -17.56 30.83 -22.66
C GLU A 1092 -18.47 30.08 -23.66
N GLY A 1093 -19.80 30.31 -23.61
CA GLY A 1093 -20.79 29.66 -24.46
C GLY A 1093 -21.20 28.26 -23.98
N SER A 1094 -20.89 27.93 -22.73
CA SER A 1094 -21.16 26.65 -22.07
C SER A 1094 -22.23 26.77 -20.97
N PHE A 1095 -22.61 25.63 -20.40
CA PHE A 1095 -23.46 25.49 -19.21
C PHE A 1095 -22.90 24.41 -18.26
N GLU A 1096 -21.57 24.24 -18.27
CA GLU A 1096 -20.75 23.22 -17.60
C GLU A 1096 -19.26 23.49 -17.86
N GLU A 1097 -18.38 22.71 -17.23
CA GLU A 1097 -17.01 22.51 -17.73
C GLU A 1097 -17.00 21.92 -19.16
N PRO A 1098 -16.15 22.40 -20.08
CA PRO A 1098 -16.04 21.84 -21.42
C PRO A 1098 -15.77 20.33 -21.41
N MET A 1099 -16.60 19.56 -22.13
CA MET A 1099 -16.59 18.08 -22.18
C MET A 1099 -17.08 17.38 -20.90
N GLY A 1100 -17.77 18.10 -20.00
CA GLY A 1100 -18.31 17.57 -18.74
C GLY A 1100 -19.26 16.40 -18.96
N ARG A 1101 -20.44 16.66 -19.54
CA ARG A 1101 -21.53 15.67 -19.62
C ARG A 1101 -21.40 14.67 -20.76
N GLU A 1102 -20.68 14.97 -21.86
CA GLU A 1102 -20.75 14.21 -23.12
C GLU A 1102 -20.46 12.72 -22.94
N SER A 1103 -19.41 12.40 -22.18
CA SER A 1103 -19.06 11.01 -21.84
C SER A 1103 -19.94 10.48 -20.71
N LEU A 1104 -20.02 11.22 -19.60
CA LEU A 1104 -20.59 10.70 -18.34
C LEU A 1104 -22.10 10.55 -18.36
N GLN A 1105 -22.85 11.35 -19.14
CA GLN A 1105 -24.30 11.21 -19.21
C GLN A 1105 -24.74 9.85 -19.78
N ARG A 1106 -23.88 9.17 -20.56
CA ARG A 1106 -24.13 7.79 -20.99
C ARG A 1106 -24.14 6.84 -19.79
N LEU A 1107 -23.18 6.97 -18.87
CA LEU A 1107 -23.13 6.17 -17.64
C LEU A 1107 -24.27 6.53 -16.69
N TRP A 1108 -24.52 7.83 -16.47
CA TRP A 1108 -25.61 8.31 -15.60
C TRP A 1108 -26.97 7.81 -16.08
N GLN A 1109 -27.25 7.85 -17.38
CA GLN A 1109 -28.47 7.32 -17.97
C GLN A 1109 -28.52 5.78 -17.90
N LYS A 1110 -27.47 5.09 -18.38
CA LYS A 1110 -27.36 3.62 -18.40
C LYS A 1110 -27.65 3.01 -17.02
N TYR A 1111 -26.99 3.53 -15.97
CA TYR A 1111 -27.13 3.04 -14.60
C TYR A 1111 -28.20 3.77 -13.77
N LYS A 1112 -28.92 4.72 -14.38
CA LYS A 1112 -30.02 5.49 -13.79
C LYS A 1112 -29.62 6.16 -12.47
N VAL A 1113 -28.61 7.02 -12.54
CA VAL A 1113 -28.21 7.92 -11.44
C VAL A 1113 -29.37 8.86 -11.14
N ASP A 1114 -29.68 9.01 -9.86
CA ASP A 1114 -30.85 9.76 -9.41
C ASP A 1114 -30.57 11.26 -9.34
N ILE A 1115 -29.46 11.59 -8.67
CA ILE A 1115 -29.01 12.96 -8.46
C ILE A 1115 -27.49 13.02 -8.68
N ALA A 1116 -27.06 14.03 -9.43
CA ALA A 1116 -25.67 14.37 -9.66
C ALA A 1116 -25.36 15.76 -9.07
N PHE A 1117 -24.40 15.82 -8.15
CA PHE A 1117 -24.06 17.04 -7.40
C PHE A 1117 -22.71 17.65 -7.81
N TYR A 1118 -22.65 18.98 -7.73
CA TYR A 1118 -21.48 19.79 -8.08
C TYR A 1118 -21.26 20.93 -7.07
N GLY A 1119 -20.00 21.25 -6.78
CA GLY A 1119 -19.56 22.50 -6.17
C GLY A 1119 -19.11 23.51 -7.23
N HIS A 1120 -18.00 24.20 -6.97
CA HIS A 1120 -17.24 25.13 -7.83
C HIS A 1120 -17.95 26.44 -8.21
N VAL A 1121 -19.24 26.35 -8.52
CA VAL A 1121 -20.11 27.50 -8.76
C VAL A 1121 -20.74 27.89 -7.43
N HIS A 1122 -20.36 29.06 -6.92
CA HIS A 1122 -20.76 29.54 -5.58
C HIS A 1122 -22.20 30.08 -5.55
N ASN A 1123 -23.18 29.22 -5.82
CA ASN A 1123 -24.61 29.49 -5.66
C ASN A 1123 -25.37 28.15 -5.51
N TYR A 1124 -26.69 28.18 -5.59
CA TYR A 1124 -27.51 26.97 -5.71
C TYR A 1124 -28.34 26.98 -6.99
N GLU A 1125 -28.31 25.87 -7.75
CA GLU A 1125 -29.15 25.66 -8.92
C GLU A 1125 -29.58 24.19 -9.03
N ARG A 1126 -30.84 23.95 -9.40
CA ARG A 1126 -31.39 22.61 -9.64
C ARG A 1126 -32.04 22.49 -11.01
N SER A 1127 -31.71 21.41 -11.72
CA SER A 1127 -32.35 21.05 -12.98
C SER A 1127 -33.65 20.25 -12.80
N CYS A 1128 -34.44 20.16 -13.88
CA CYS A 1128 -35.35 19.03 -14.10
C CYS A 1128 -34.57 17.72 -14.22
N PRO A 1129 -35.21 16.55 -14.06
CA PRO A 1129 -34.67 15.30 -14.61
C PRO A 1129 -34.41 15.50 -16.10
N VAL A 1130 -33.14 15.40 -16.51
CA VAL A 1130 -32.65 15.87 -17.81
C VAL A 1130 -31.76 14.82 -18.46
N TYR A 1131 -31.84 14.73 -19.78
CA TYR A 1131 -30.93 13.92 -20.60
C TYR A 1131 -30.71 14.63 -21.95
N GLN A 1132 -29.47 14.69 -22.44
CA GLN A 1132 -29.09 15.41 -23.68
C GLN A 1132 -29.69 16.84 -23.74
N SER A 1133 -29.58 17.59 -22.63
CA SER A 1133 -30.12 18.94 -22.44
C SER A 1133 -31.65 19.11 -22.53
N GLN A 1134 -32.43 18.01 -22.53
CA GLN A 1134 -33.89 18.02 -22.58
C GLN A 1134 -34.51 17.47 -21.29
N CYS A 1135 -35.52 18.15 -20.74
CA CYS A 1135 -36.28 17.63 -19.61
C CYS A 1135 -37.11 16.41 -20.03
N VAL A 1136 -36.92 15.28 -19.32
CA VAL A 1136 -37.62 14.02 -19.59
C VAL A 1136 -38.94 13.88 -18.81
N THR A 1137 -39.30 14.90 -18.04
CA THR A 1137 -40.60 15.06 -17.36
C THR A 1137 -40.95 16.54 -17.20
N SER A 1138 -42.25 16.83 -17.03
CA SER A 1138 -42.78 18.15 -16.69
C SER A 1138 -42.89 18.40 -15.17
N GLU A 1139 -42.70 17.36 -14.35
CA GLU A 1139 -42.73 17.47 -12.89
C GLU A 1139 -41.60 18.35 -12.35
N LYS A 1140 -41.86 19.03 -11.22
CA LYS A 1140 -40.89 19.96 -10.59
C LYS A 1140 -40.52 19.67 -9.13
N SER A 1141 -41.41 19.01 -8.40
CA SER A 1141 -41.27 18.74 -6.96
C SER A 1141 -41.69 17.33 -6.52
N HIS A 1142 -42.48 16.61 -7.32
CA HIS A 1142 -42.97 15.26 -6.98
C HIS A 1142 -42.69 14.30 -8.13
N TYR A 1143 -41.55 13.63 -8.06
CA TYR A 1143 -41.14 12.65 -9.07
C TYR A 1143 -41.60 11.25 -8.67
N SER A 1144 -42.24 10.54 -9.59
CA SER A 1144 -42.70 9.17 -9.36
C SER A 1144 -42.60 8.31 -10.62
N GLY A 1145 -42.44 7.01 -10.41
CA GLY A 1145 -42.27 6.05 -11.50
C GLY A 1145 -40.83 6.00 -12.03
N ALA A 1146 -40.69 5.48 -13.26
CA ALA A 1146 -39.40 5.18 -13.89
C ALA A 1146 -38.39 6.35 -13.93
N VAL A 1147 -37.13 6.03 -13.67
CA VAL A 1147 -36.01 6.99 -13.68
C VAL A 1147 -35.61 7.30 -15.13
N LYS A 1148 -36.25 8.30 -15.73
CA LYS A 1148 -36.06 8.66 -17.15
C LYS A 1148 -34.78 9.45 -17.45
N GLY A 1149 -34.14 10.02 -16.42
CA GLY A 1149 -32.97 10.90 -16.52
C GLY A 1149 -32.61 11.47 -15.15
N THR A 1150 -31.38 11.97 -15.02
CA THR A 1150 -30.78 12.39 -13.75
C THR A 1150 -31.17 13.84 -13.39
N ILE A 1151 -31.32 14.12 -12.09
CA ILE A 1151 -31.45 15.49 -11.57
C ILE A 1151 -30.04 16.04 -11.29
N HIS A 1152 -29.70 17.20 -11.82
CA HIS A 1152 -28.42 17.85 -11.58
C HIS A 1152 -28.56 19.02 -10.61
N VAL A 1153 -27.61 19.15 -9.69
CA VAL A 1153 -27.66 20.11 -8.58
C VAL A 1153 -26.29 20.76 -8.40
N VAL A 1154 -26.23 22.09 -8.54
CA VAL A 1154 -25.12 22.93 -8.07
C VAL A 1154 -25.39 23.29 -6.61
N VAL A 1155 -24.39 23.09 -5.76
CA VAL A 1155 -24.46 23.34 -4.30
C VAL A 1155 -23.11 23.85 -3.76
N GLY A 1156 -22.44 24.71 -4.54
CA GLY A 1156 -21.21 25.42 -4.12
C GLY A 1156 -21.47 26.66 -3.26
N GLY A 1157 -22.73 26.95 -2.90
CA GLY A 1157 -23.08 28.08 -2.03
C GLY A 1157 -22.65 27.94 -0.56
N ALA A 1158 -21.72 27.07 -0.15
CA ALA A 1158 -21.51 26.82 1.28
C ALA A 1158 -20.73 27.92 2.02
N GLY A 1159 -19.94 28.74 1.35
CA GLY A 1159 -19.22 29.80 2.06
C GLY A 1159 -18.44 30.79 1.21
N SER A 1160 -17.82 30.33 0.13
CA SER A 1160 -17.06 31.15 -0.82
C SER A 1160 -17.94 32.22 -1.51
N HIS A 1161 -17.31 33.34 -1.85
CA HIS A 1161 -17.91 34.49 -2.53
C HIS A 1161 -18.87 34.12 -3.69
N LEU A 1162 -20.14 34.56 -3.59
CA LEU A 1162 -21.21 34.12 -4.49
C LEU A 1162 -20.97 34.46 -5.97
N SER A 1163 -21.32 33.53 -6.86
CA SER A 1163 -21.17 33.68 -8.32
C SER A 1163 -22.51 33.98 -9.01
N ASP A 1164 -22.50 34.96 -9.92
CA ASP A 1164 -23.69 35.44 -10.63
C ASP A 1164 -24.23 34.41 -11.64
N PHE A 1165 -25.54 34.46 -11.91
CA PHE A 1165 -26.15 33.70 -13.00
C PHE A 1165 -26.07 34.46 -14.33
N SER A 1166 -25.91 33.70 -15.42
CA SER A 1166 -25.99 34.23 -16.78
C SER A 1166 -27.40 34.77 -17.10
N GLN A 1167 -27.47 35.69 -18.07
CA GLN A 1167 -28.72 36.32 -18.50
C GLN A 1167 -29.68 35.34 -19.18
N VAL A 1168 -29.17 34.23 -19.71
CA VAL A 1168 -29.99 33.15 -20.27
C VAL A 1168 -30.44 32.25 -19.13
N THR A 1169 -31.73 31.95 -19.07
CA THR A 1169 -32.28 30.96 -18.14
C THR A 1169 -32.67 29.71 -18.94
N PRO A 1170 -31.89 28.62 -18.88
CA PRO A 1170 -32.16 27.42 -19.67
C PRO A 1170 -33.47 26.74 -19.27
N ASN A 1171 -34.15 26.12 -20.23
CA ASN A 1171 -35.43 25.43 -19.99
C ASN A 1171 -35.34 24.29 -18.96
N TRP A 1172 -34.15 23.75 -18.72
CA TRP A 1172 -33.93 22.72 -17.69
C TRP A 1172 -33.78 23.28 -16.28
N SER A 1173 -33.53 24.59 -16.11
CA SER A 1173 -33.37 25.22 -14.80
C SER A 1173 -34.72 25.35 -14.10
N ILE A 1174 -34.89 24.70 -12.95
CA ILE A 1174 -36.14 24.74 -12.16
C ILE A 1174 -36.07 25.80 -11.06
N PHE A 1175 -34.93 25.87 -10.36
CA PHE A 1175 -34.73 26.74 -9.20
C PHE A 1175 -33.29 27.23 -9.18
N ARG A 1176 -33.09 28.48 -8.77
CA ARG A 1176 -31.79 29.16 -8.62
C ARG A 1176 -31.84 30.10 -7.43
N ASP A 1177 -30.76 30.17 -6.65
CA ASP A 1177 -30.63 31.06 -5.50
C ASP A 1177 -29.20 31.60 -5.38
N TYR A 1178 -29.08 32.91 -5.24
CA TYR A 1178 -27.82 33.64 -5.07
C TYR A 1178 -27.66 33.96 -3.57
N ASP A 1179 -27.35 32.93 -2.79
CA ASP A 1179 -27.18 33.02 -1.34
C ASP A 1179 -26.42 31.79 -0.82
N TYR A 1180 -26.00 31.84 0.43
CA TYR A 1180 -25.29 30.75 1.07
C TYR A 1180 -26.24 29.64 1.51
N GLY A 1181 -25.90 28.37 1.23
CA GLY A 1181 -26.71 27.22 1.60
C GLY A 1181 -26.08 25.87 1.31
N PHE A 1182 -26.78 24.81 1.73
CA PHE A 1182 -26.37 23.41 1.60
C PHE A 1182 -27.59 22.51 1.38
N VAL A 1183 -27.38 21.29 0.89
CA VAL A 1183 -28.45 20.30 0.69
C VAL A 1183 -28.51 19.31 1.84
N LYS A 1184 -29.74 18.93 2.20
CA LYS A 1184 -30.08 17.77 3.02
C LYS A 1184 -30.93 16.79 2.21
N MET A 1185 -30.53 15.51 2.21
CA MET A 1185 -31.33 14.41 1.67
C MET A 1185 -31.78 13.50 2.82
N THR A 1186 -33.07 13.16 2.85
CA THR A 1186 -33.66 12.27 3.86
C THR A 1186 -34.34 11.10 3.15
N ALA A 1187 -33.74 9.91 3.21
CA ALA A 1187 -34.42 8.68 2.81
C ALA A 1187 -35.24 8.16 4.00
N PHE A 1188 -36.55 8.03 3.80
CA PHE A 1188 -37.46 7.50 4.82
C PHE A 1188 -37.49 5.97 4.82
N ASN A 1189 -37.39 5.39 3.62
CA ASN A 1189 -37.38 3.96 3.33
C ASN A 1189 -36.86 3.74 1.89
N HIS A 1190 -36.93 2.50 1.39
CA HIS A 1190 -36.47 2.14 0.06
C HIS A 1190 -37.23 2.81 -1.12
N THR A 1191 -38.42 3.37 -0.90
CA THR A 1191 -39.27 3.92 -1.97
C THR A 1191 -39.43 5.43 -1.92
N SER A 1192 -39.11 6.09 -0.81
CA SER A 1192 -39.31 7.52 -0.57
C SER A 1192 -38.05 8.26 -0.14
N LEU A 1193 -37.61 9.20 -0.98
CA LEU A 1193 -36.53 10.16 -0.74
C LEU A 1193 -37.11 11.58 -0.74
N LEU A 1194 -36.73 12.38 0.26
CA LEU A 1194 -36.92 13.83 0.30
C LEU A 1194 -35.56 14.53 0.10
N PHE A 1195 -35.57 15.58 -0.71
CA PHE A 1195 -34.47 16.52 -0.91
C PHE A 1195 -34.91 17.89 -0.38
N GLU A 1196 -34.03 18.56 0.35
CA GLU A 1196 -34.20 19.91 0.89
C GLU A 1196 -32.94 20.74 0.63
N TYR A 1197 -33.05 21.85 -0.09
CA TYR A 1197 -32.02 22.91 -0.08
C TYR A 1197 -32.29 23.89 1.04
N LYS A 1198 -31.27 24.20 1.84
CA LYS A 1198 -31.37 24.99 3.06
C LYS A 1198 -30.40 26.15 3.03
N LYS A 1199 -30.87 27.38 3.31
CA LYS A 1199 -29.99 28.54 3.44
C LYS A 1199 -29.18 28.46 4.73
N SER A 1200 -27.93 28.86 4.68
CA SER A 1200 -27.02 28.89 5.83
C SER A 1200 -27.30 30.05 6.79
N SER A 1201 -27.93 31.12 6.30
CA SER A 1201 -28.30 32.30 7.10
C SER A 1201 -29.29 31.97 8.24
N ASP A 1202 -30.26 31.09 8.01
CA ASP A 1202 -31.29 30.75 9.00
C ASP A 1202 -31.52 29.23 9.23
N GLY A 1203 -31.10 28.37 8.31
CA GLY A 1203 -31.33 26.92 8.37
C GLY A 1203 -32.73 26.47 7.93
N ASN A 1204 -33.52 27.33 7.31
CA ASN A 1204 -34.82 26.99 6.73
C ASN A 1204 -34.69 26.38 5.33
N VAL A 1205 -35.74 25.70 4.85
CA VAL A 1205 -35.82 25.07 3.52
C VAL A 1205 -36.36 26.06 2.49
N TYR A 1206 -35.67 26.22 1.36
CA TYR A 1206 -36.03 27.18 0.30
C TYR A 1206 -36.38 26.53 -1.04
N ASP A 1207 -35.87 25.33 -1.30
CA ASP A 1207 -36.29 24.47 -2.41
C ASP A 1207 -36.34 23.02 -1.93
N SER A 1208 -37.23 22.21 -2.50
CA SER A 1208 -37.39 20.80 -2.12
C SER A 1208 -38.07 19.98 -3.22
N PHE A 1209 -37.80 18.67 -3.20
CA PHE A 1209 -38.54 17.71 -4.00
C PHE A 1209 -38.57 16.33 -3.34
N THR A 1210 -39.52 15.50 -3.74
CA THR A 1210 -39.66 14.10 -3.33
C THR A 1210 -39.53 13.16 -4.52
N ILE A 1211 -38.83 12.04 -4.35
CA ILE A 1211 -38.88 10.88 -5.26
C ILE A 1211 -39.68 9.78 -4.57
N SER A 1212 -40.70 9.24 -5.26
CA SER A 1212 -41.54 8.13 -4.78
C SER A 1212 -41.72 7.07 -5.87
N ARG A 1213 -41.04 5.92 -5.72
CA ARG A 1213 -40.96 4.87 -6.76
C ARG A 1213 -40.61 3.50 -6.19
N ASP A 1214 -40.92 2.44 -6.91
CA ASP A 1214 -40.56 1.06 -6.53
C ASP A 1214 -39.29 0.57 -7.26
N TYR A 1215 -38.73 -0.57 -6.85
CA TYR A 1215 -37.59 -1.19 -7.54
C TYR A 1215 -37.92 -1.53 -9.02
N THR A 1216 -39.18 -1.84 -9.33
CA THR A 1216 -39.67 -2.04 -10.71
C THR A 1216 -39.50 -0.81 -11.59
N ASP A 1217 -39.59 0.40 -11.02
CA ASP A 1217 -39.36 1.65 -11.74
C ASP A 1217 -37.86 1.89 -12.03
N VAL A 1218 -36.99 1.40 -11.16
CA VAL A 1218 -35.53 1.42 -11.39
C VAL A 1218 -35.15 0.38 -12.46
N LEU A 1219 -35.86 -0.73 -12.57
CA LEU A 1219 -35.67 -1.70 -13.66
C LEU A 1219 -36.25 -1.23 -15.01
N ALA A 1220 -37.39 -0.56 -15.02
CA ALA A 1220 -38.12 -0.17 -16.24
C ALA A 1220 -37.24 0.51 -17.30
N CYS A 1221 -37.32 0.04 -18.55
CA CYS A 1221 -36.53 0.59 -19.65
C CYS A 1221 -36.89 2.05 -19.98
N VAL A 1222 -35.85 2.85 -20.25
CA VAL A 1222 -35.96 4.26 -20.68
C VAL A 1222 -34.99 4.53 -21.85
N HIS A 1223 -35.00 5.75 -22.40
CA HIS A 1223 -34.08 6.13 -23.49
C HIS A 1223 -32.62 5.90 -23.08
N ASP A 1224 -31.84 5.23 -23.93
CA ASP A 1224 -30.44 4.81 -23.69
C ASP A 1224 -30.17 4.04 -22.37
N SER A 1225 -31.21 3.47 -21.75
CA SER A 1225 -31.09 2.52 -20.64
C SER A 1225 -32.18 1.44 -20.72
N CYS A 1226 -31.88 0.41 -21.51
CA CYS A 1226 -32.64 -0.83 -21.60
C CYS A 1226 -31.67 -1.98 -21.87
N GLU A 1227 -31.82 -3.10 -21.15
CA GLU A 1227 -30.90 -4.25 -21.28
C GLU A 1227 -31.21 -5.10 -22.52
N ALA A 1228 -30.20 -5.83 -23.00
CA ALA A 1228 -30.34 -6.71 -24.17
C ALA A 1228 -31.23 -7.92 -23.84
N THR A 1229 -32.38 -8.01 -24.52
CA THR A 1229 -33.31 -9.13 -24.38
C THR A 1229 -33.04 -10.23 -25.40
N THR A 1230 -33.29 -11.48 -25.02
CA THR A 1230 -33.27 -12.63 -25.95
C THR A 1230 -34.70 -12.98 -26.39
N ALA A 1231 -34.83 -13.48 -27.62
CA ALA A 1231 -36.09 -14.01 -28.16
C ALA A 1231 -36.30 -15.51 -27.83
N ALA A 1232 -35.43 -16.12 -27.03
CA ALA A 1232 -35.65 -17.46 -26.49
C ALA A 1232 -36.79 -17.46 -25.46
N SER A 1233 -37.53 -18.56 -25.36
CA SER A 1233 -38.67 -18.77 -24.46
C SER A 1233 -38.78 -20.23 -24.04
#